data_AF-A0A944DV42-F1
#
_entry.id   AF-A0A944DV42-F1
#
_cell.length_a   1.000
_cell.length_b   1.000
_cell.length_c   1.000
_cell.angle_alpha   90.00
_cell.angle_beta   90.00
_cell.angle_gamma   90.00
#
_symmetry.space_group_name_H-M   'P 1'
#
loop_
_entity.id
_entity.type
_entity.pdbx_description
1 polymer ?
#
loop_
_entity_poly.entity_id
_entity_poly.type
_entity_poly.pdbx_seq_one_letter_code
_entity_poly.pdbx_strand_id
1 'polypeptide(L)'
;MPHKRLLQAVLALAAGLAVIAAPAAAAPPGPPDVYRPVRGPAAPAEYRYLQKTLPGQPIPRHAHADAAAQARLLPTAGGRWKPAGPTNIGGRIVSLALDPQRADTVYAAAASGGVWRSTDAGQTFKSVWPDDWTQAMGAVATAPDGTLYAGTGEPNPGGGSITYEGTGLYRSTDGGKHWRPIGLRDSGAISAITVDPAHPRRIYVAAAGSLYNGGGDRGVYRSDDGGDTWRRILAGSNEFTGATEVFVQGSTLYAVMWDHRRTPGLRTYGGTGSGVFRSTDEGRTWQRLGGGLPAAGPEVGRIGLAVAGERLYAIVSRTSGPFEGFYASTDGGDTWSRTPADKSLTDSQSSFGWWFGKVWIDPGDARHVHVAGVALMTTKDAGATWTYDDTSIHVDHHAMVWDPRRPGRVYLGNDGGVYRSDTGGDGGWVKARHEPYTQLYSAAITPQDTSRISGGAQDNGSLRSWGGDGFNEYLGGDGEENLIDPTDVNTVFACYQYGNCFRSTDGGDTLTYFADRTTFKRRNWFTPVVLDPRNPKIVYYGAEVLNRSTDGGVTWQAISPDLSGGPGPDPIYTNYGTITSVAPAGDGRTVYAGTDDGRVWVTRNLGASWTKLAEGLPWVTRVVVDPADPDRVYTTHSAYRAGSGIAHVYGSTDGGRHWHDLSGNLPDAPVNDLVIGRGKVLYAGTDQGVFISPSGGRQWFRLGRGMPAVPVDDIEYDAGHHRMVAATFGRGFYELTTG
;
A
#
# COMPACT_ATOMS: atom_id res chain seq x y z
N MET A 1 38.21 17.26 -51.80
CA MET A 1 38.32 18.72 -52.05
C MET A 1 38.25 19.44 -50.71
N PRO A 2 39.01 20.53 -50.53
CA PRO A 2 39.88 20.82 -49.37
C PRO A 2 39.21 21.84 -48.39
N HIS A 3 39.58 22.01 -47.12
CA HIS A 3 40.77 22.70 -46.57
C HIS A 3 40.67 22.67 -45.02
N LYS A 4 41.69 22.19 -44.28
CA LYS A 4 42.82 22.91 -43.62
C LYS A 4 42.45 23.91 -42.50
N ARG A 5 42.80 23.53 -41.25
CA ARG A 5 43.80 24.15 -40.31
C ARG A 5 43.27 25.38 -39.53
N LEU A 6 43.68 25.79 -38.32
CA LEU A 6 44.88 25.76 -37.46
C LEU A 6 44.38 26.00 -35.98
N LEU A 7 44.88 25.38 -34.90
CA LEU A 7 46.16 25.52 -34.17
C LEU A 7 46.07 26.47 -32.92
N GLN A 8 46.48 25.94 -31.75
CA GLN A 8 47.32 26.53 -30.66
C GLN A 8 46.83 26.37 -29.21
N ALA A 9 47.50 25.43 -28.50
CA ALA A 9 48.26 25.55 -27.24
C ALA A 9 48.46 26.96 -26.62
N VAL A 10 48.63 27.23 -25.31
CA VAL A 10 48.92 26.45 -24.06
C VAL A 10 48.93 27.45 -22.85
N LEU A 11 48.88 26.92 -21.60
CA LEU A 11 49.40 27.42 -20.28
C LEU A 11 48.50 28.21 -19.28
N ALA A 12 48.13 27.48 -18.21
CA ALA A 12 48.13 27.75 -16.76
C ALA A 12 47.81 29.13 -16.16
N LEU A 13 46.91 29.15 -15.16
CA LEU A 13 47.25 29.54 -13.78
C LEU A 13 46.18 29.07 -12.77
N ALA A 14 46.63 28.69 -11.57
CA ALA A 14 45.85 28.22 -10.44
C ALA A 14 45.23 29.38 -9.63
N ALA A 15 44.04 29.14 -9.07
CA ALA A 15 43.60 29.74 -7.80
C ALA A 15 42.49 28.88 -7.19
N GLY A 16 42.75 28.35 -6.01
CA GLY A 16 41.82 27.51 -5.27
C GLY A 16 40.67 28.29 -4.64
N LEU A 17 39.52 27.64 -4.57
CA LEU A 17 38.46 27.91 -3.61
C LEU A 17 37.83 26.56 -3.28
N ALA A 18 38.07 26.09 -2.06
CA ALA A 18 37.40 24.94 -1.50
C ALA A 18 35.91 25.29 -1.33
N VAL A 19 35.08 24.77 -2.22
CA VAL A 19 33.63 24.71 -2.03
C VAL A 19 33.35 23.37 -1.36
N ILE A 20 32.87 23.45 -0.12
CA ILE A 20 32.32 22.32 0.62
C ILE A 20 31.15 21.78 -0.22
N ALA A 21 31.30 20.59 -0.79
CA ALA A 21 30.23 19.94 -1.54
C ALA A 21 29.11 19.56 -0.55
N ALA A 22 27.98 20.26 -0.64
CA ALA A 22 26.73 19.74 -0.12
C ALA A 22 26.36 18.46 -0.91
N PRO A 23 25.85 17.40 -0.27
CA PRO A 23 25.34 16.25 -0.99
C PRO A 23 24.20 16.71 -1.92
N ALA A 24 24.26 16.28 -3.18
CA ALA A 24 23.33 16.67 -4.22
C ALA A 24 21.89 16.33 -3.79
N ALA A 25 21.07 17.36 -3.58
CA ALA A 25 19.63 17.21 -3.66
C ALA A 25 19.31 16.78 -5.10
N ALA A 26 18.65 15.64 -5.27
CA ALA A 26 18.14 15.23 -6.57
C ALA A 26 17.23 16.34 -7.09
N ALA A 27 17.60 16.93 -8.23
CA ALA A 27 16.76 17.90 -8.90
C ALA A 27 15.46 17.21 -9.36
N PRO A 28 14.30 17.88 -9.33
CA PRO A 28 13.10 17.33 -9.92
C PRO A 28 13.34 17.09 -11.42
N PRO A 29 12.89 15.96 -11.98
CA PRO A 29 13.03 15.74 -13.42
C PRO A 29 12.27 16.83 -14.18
N GLY A 30 12.87 17.34 -15.24
CA GLY A 30 12.17 18.21 -16.19
C GLY A 30 10.97 17.48 -16.83
N PRO A 31 10.00 18.20 -17.39
CA PRO A 31 8.80 17.60 -17.97
C PRO A 31 9.18 16.69 -19.17
N PRO A 32 8.64 15.47 -19.28
CA PRO A 32 8.92 14.58 -20.39
C PRO A 32 8.03 14.93 -21.60
N ASP A 33 8.64 15.42 -22.68
CA ASP A 33 8.14 15.09 -24.01
C ASP A 33 8.24 13.56 -24.17
N VAL A 34 7.08 12.92 -24.31
CA VAL A 34 6.80 11.47 -24.21
C VAL A 34 6.61 10.98 -22.76
N TYR A 35 5.40 11.18 -22.23
CA TYR A 35 4.89 10.41 -21.09
C TYR A 35 5.00 8.91 -21.42
N ARG A 36 5.89 8.21 -20.72
CA ARG A 36 5.81 6.75 -20.58
C ARG A 36 5.02 6.48 -19.29
N PRO A 37 3.97 5.65 -19.31
CA PRO A 37 3.35 5.20 -18.07
C PRO A 37 4.43 4.52 -17.23
N VAL A 38 4.80 5.13 -16.10
CA VAL A 38 5.62 4.46 -15.10
C VAL A 38 4.74 3.35 -14.54
N ARG A 39 5.12 2.09 -14.78
CA ARG A 39 4.53 0.96 -14.08
C ARG A 39 5.21 0.90 -12.71
N GLY A 40 4.45 1.15 -11.66
CA GLY A 40 4.92 1.14 -10.27
C GLY A 40 5.32 2.51 -9.70
N PRO A 41 5.55 2.58 -8.39
CA PRO A 41 5.70 3.83 -7.69
C PRO A 41 7.17 4.28 -7.64
N ALA A 42 7.40 5.60 -7.62
CA ALA A 42 8.75 6.13 -7.42
C ALA A 42 9.32 5.83 -6.00
N ALA A 43 8.43 5.51 -5.05
CA ALA A 43 8.68 5.01 -3.69
C ALA A 43 7.33 4.56 -3.07
N PRO A 44 7.27 3.72 -2.02
CA PRO A 44 6.00 3.43 -1.34
C PRO A 44 5.31 4.70 -0.77
N ALA A 45 3.97 4.72 -0.73
CA ALA A 45 3.10 5.91 -0.50
C ALA A 45 3.06 6.60 0.91
N GLU A 46 4.11 7.27 1.39
CA GLU A 46 4.32 7.64 2.83
C GLU A 46 3.13 8.38 3.52
N TYR A 47 2.29 9.05 2.74
CA TYR A 47 1.19 9.88 3.23
C TYR A 47 0.15 9.14 4.07
N ARG A 48 -0.25 7.90 3.72
CA ARG A 48 -1.31 7.21 4.46
C ARG A 48 -0.91 6.83 5.86
N TYR A 49 0.37 6.58 6.06
CA TYR A 49 0.89 6.37 7.40
C TYR A 49 0.75 7.64 8.24
N LEU A 50 1.22 8.78 7.73
CA LEU A 50 1.19 10.05 8.44
C LEU A 50 -0.22 10.56 8.68
N GLN A 51 -1.10 10.41 7.68
CA GLN A 51 -2.53 10.66 7.79
C GLN A 51 -3.11 9.98 9.03
N LYS A 52 -2.61 8.80 9.38
CA LYS A 52 -3.17 7.99 10.44
C LYS A 52 -2.52 8.23 11.80
N THR A 53 -1.46 9.04 11.96
CA THR A 53 -0.63 9.11 13.19
C THR A 53 -0.42 10.52 13.75
N LEU A 54 -0.33 10.68 15.08
CA LEU A 54 0.14 11.93 15.73
C LEU A 54 1.52 11.73 16.38
N PRO A 55 2.42 12.74 16.32
CA PRO A 55 3.69 12.73 17.04
C PRO A 55 3.56 12.41 18.53
N GLY A 56 4.33 11.41 19.01
CA GLY A 56 4.52 11.13 20.44
C GLY A 56 3.61 10.07 21.07
N GLN A 57 2.70 9.44 20.31
CA GLN A 57 1.81 8.40 20.85
C GLN A 57 1.87 7.09 20.01
N PRO A 58 1.96 5.90 20.63
CA PRO A 58 1.90 4.61 19.93
C PRO A 58 0.45 4.18 19.64
N ILE A 59 0.28 3.29 18.66
CA ILE A 59 -1.02 2.63 18.39
C ILE A 59 -1.28 1.57 19.45
N PRO A 60 -2.42 1.52 20.13
CA PRO A 60 -2.78 0.39 20.97
C PRO A 60 -2.76 -0.91 20.18
N ARG A 61 -2.18 -1.95 20.78
CA ARG A 61 -2.23 -3.29 20.21
C ARG A 61 -3.69 -3.70 20.02
N HIS A 62 -4.01 -4.29 18.88
CA HIS A 62 -5.36 -4.73 18.50
C HIS A 62 -6.39 -3.64 18.19
N ALA A 63 -6.02 -2.35 18.12
CA ALA A 63 -6.96 -1.27 17.80
C ALA A 63 -7.85 -1.57 16.58
N HIS A 64 -7.29 -2.18 15.53
CA HIS A 64 -8.05 -2.57 14.34
C HIS A 64 -9.07 -3.68 14.56
N ALA A 65 -8.72 -4.67 15.38
CA ALA A 65 -9.66 -5.74 15.72
C ALA A 65 -10.76 -5.23 16.66
N ASP A 66 -10.42 -4.34 17.59
CA ASP A 66 -11.37 -3.77 18.55
C ASP A 66 -12.36 -2.82 17.85
N ALA A 67 -11.89 -1.99 16.93
CA ALA A 67 -12.75 -1.17 16.07
C ALA A 67 -13.68 -2.04 15.20
N ALA A 68 -13.17 -3.13 14.64
CA ALA A 68 -14.00 -4.09 13.91
C ALA A 68 -15.09 -4.72 14.81
N ALA A 69 -14.76 -5.03 16.06
CA ALA A 69 -15.73 -5.56 17.03
C ALA A 69 -16.80 -4.52 17.37
N GLN A 70 -16.43 -3.26 17.61
CA GLN A 70 -17.36 -2.15 17.84
C GLN A 70 -18.30 -1.95 16.63
N ALA A 71 -17.75 -1.96 15.41
CA ALA A 71 -18.55 -1.87 14.18
C ALA A 71 -19.64 -2.95 14.13
N ARG A 72 -19.30 -4.20 14.44
CA ARG A 72 -20.25 -5.33 14.41
C ARG A 72 -21.41 -5.19 15.40
N LEU A 73 -21.23 -4.44 16.49
CA LEU A 73 -22.29 -4.19 17.47
C LEU A 73 -23.32 -3.16 16.99
N LEU A 74 -22.98 -2.36 15.97
CA LEU A 74 -23.87 -1.35 15.46
C LEU A 74 -25.01 -1.95 14.60
N PRO A 75 -26.24 -1.46 14.75
CA PRO A 75 -27.34 -1.84 13.88
C PRO A 75 -27.03 -1.50 12.41
N THR A 76 -27.54 -2.32 11.49
CA THR A 76 -27.36 -2.14 10.05
C THR A 76 -28.60 -1.52 9.41
N ALA A 77 -28.42 -0.46 8.63
CA ALA A 77 -29.45 0.18 7.82
C ALA A 77 -29.16 0.01 6.32
N GLY A 78 -30.17 0.13 5.46
CA GLY A 78 -29.99 0.06 4.01
C GLY A 78 -29.93 -1.37 3.42
N GLY A 79 -29.55 -1.42 2.13
CA GLY A 79 -29.62 -2.62 1.29
C GLY A 79 -28.39 -3.55 1.35
N ARG A 80 -28.11 -4.23 0.23
CA ARG A 80 -26.96 -5.11 0.07
C ARG A 80 -25.95 -4.46 -0.88
N TRP A 81 -24.69 -4.41 -0.45
CA TRP A 81 -23.58 -4.04 -1.32
C TRP A 81 -23.36 -5.12 -2.38
N LYS A 82 -23.01 -4.68 -3.59
CA LYS A 82 -22.66 -5.55 -4.73
C LYS A 82 -21.26 -5.17 -5.23
N PRO A 83 -20.38 -6.14 -5.51
CA PRO A 83 -19.13 -5.84 -6.18
C PRO A 83 -19.39 -5.19 -7.54
N ALA A 84 -18.67 -4.12 -7.85
CA ALA A 84 -18.76 -3.39 -9.11
C ALA A 84 -17.48 -3.50 -9.95
N GLY A 85 -16.55 -4.38 -9.55
CA GLY A 85 -15.26 -4.57 -10.20
C GLY A 85 -14.18 -3.63 -9.65
N PRO A 86 -12.99 -3.59 -10.26
CA PRO A 86 -12.55 -4.49 -11.33
C PRO A 86 -12.47 -5.95 -10.85
N THR A 87 -12.58 -6.88 -11.80
CA THR A 87 -12.27 -8.29 -11.55
C THR A 87 -11.07 -8.76 -12.35
N ASN A 88 -10.61 -7.99 -13.32
CA ASN A 88 -9.50 -8.31 -14.24
C ASN A 88 -8.20 -7.58 -13.89
N ILE A 89 -8.26 -6.65 -12.92
CA ILE A 89 -7.10 -5.97 -12.34
C ILE A 89 -6.91 -6.59 -10.96
N GLY A 90 -5.70 -7.04 -10.66
CA GLY A 90 -5.39 -7.69 -9.39
C GLY A 90 -5.11 -6.67 -8.30
N GLY A 91 -4.20 -7.04 -7.42
CA GLY A 91 -3.68 -6.24 -6.32
C GLY A 91 -2.55 -7.01 -5.66
N ARG A 92 -1.96 -6.46 -4.59
CA ARG A 92 -0.76 -7.03 -3.97
C ARG A 92 -0.95 -8.43 -3.41
N ILE A 93 -0.14 -9.37 -3.91
CA ILE A 93 -0.04 -10.74 -3.41
C ILE A 93 1.25 -10.93 -2.61
N VAL A 94 1.12 -11.21 -1.31
CA VAL A 94 2.26 -11.32 -0.39
C VAL A 94 2.72 -12.75 -0.15
N SER A 95 1.87 -13.74 -0.45
CA SER A 95 2.20 -15.15 -0.24
C SER A 95 1.35 -16.06 -1.14
N LEU A 96 1.96 -17.17 -1.57
CA LEU A 96 1.35 -18.19 -2.41
C LEU A 96 1.60 -19.58 -1.80
N ALA A 97 0.62 -20.47 -1.89
CA ALA A 97 0.76 -21.87 -1.49
C ALA A 97 0.05 -22.81 -2.47
N LEU A 98 0.57 -24.01 -2.64
CA LEU A 98 -0.02 -25.02 -3.52
C LEU A 98 -0.74 -26.09 -2.70
N ASP A 99 -1.90 -26.56 -3.15
CA ASP A 99 -2.54 -27.74 -2.55
C ASP A 99 -1.74 -29.00 -2.93
N PRO A 100 -1.11 -29.71 -1.97
CA PRO A 100 -0.32 -30.90 -2.29
C PRO A 100 -1.19 -32.08 -2.73
N GLN A 101 -2.48 -32.08 -2.38
CA GLN A 101 -3.41 -33.17 -2.69
C GLN A 101 -4.18 -32.94 -3.99
N ARG A 102 -4.19 -31.72 -4.52
CA ARG A 102 -5.00 -31.37 -5.71
C ARG A 102 -4.19 -30.59 -6.74
N ALA A 103 -4.03 -31.19 -7.92
CA ALA A 103 -3.38 -30.55 -9.06
C ALA A 103 -4.02 -29.19 -9.37
N ASP A 104 -3.21 -28.26 -9.91
CA ASP A 104 -3.68 -26.97 -10.42
C ASP A 104 -4.44 -26.11 -9.38
N THR A 105 -4.29 -26.43 -8.09
CA THR A 105 -4.92 -25.68 -6.99
C THR A 105 -3.87 -24.81 -6.28
N VAL A 106 -4.12 -23.50 -6.28
CA VAL A 106 -3.23 -22.47 -5.73
C VAL A 106 -4.02 -21.61 -4.75
N TYR A 107 -3.41 -21.27 -3.62
CA TYR A 107 -3.91 -20.29 -2.68
C TYR A 107 -3.06 -19.02 -2.76
N ALA A 108 -3.71 -17.87 -2.73
CA ALA A 108 -3.07 -16.56 -2.73
C ALA A 108 -3.52 -15.75 -1.52
N ALA A 109 -2.57 -15.16 -0.80
CA ALA A 109 -2.84 -14.21 0.26
C ALA A 109 -2.64 -12.80 -0.29
N ALA A 110 -3.74 -12.05 -0.40
CA ALA A 110 -3.72 -10.65 -0.81
C ALA A 110 -3.48 -9.76 0.41
N ALA A 111 -2.60 -8.76 0.28
CA ALA A 111 -2.12 -7.91 1.39
C ALA A 111 -3.27 -7.35 2.26
N SER A 112 -4.36 -6.93 1.64
CA SER A 112 -5.57 -6.41 2.30
C SER A 112 -6.89 -6.99 1.76
N GLY A 113 -6.83 -8.15 1.08
CA GLY A 113 -7.97 -8.76 0.39
C GLY A 113 -8.38 -10.16 0.88
N GLY A 114 -7.70 -10.69 1.90
CA GLY A 114 -7.92 -12.04 2.42
C GLY A 114 -7.24 -13.16 1.62
N VAL A 115 -7.64 -14.40 1.88
CA VAL A 115 -7.13 -15.61 1.18
C VAL A 115 -8.06 -16.03 0.05
N TRP A 116 -7.46 -16.35 -1.09
CA TRP A 116 -8.13 -16.73 -2.33
C TRP A 116 -7.64 -18.08 -2.82
N ARG A 117 -8.51 -18.81 -3.52
CA ARG A 117 -8.24 -20.14 -4.08
C ARG A 117 -8.55 -20.17 -5.56
N SER A 118 -7.60 -20.68 -6.34
CA SER A 118 -7.77 -21.12 -7.72
C SER A 118 -7.75 -22.65 -7.78
N THR A 119 -8.51 -23.23 -8.71
CA THR A 119 -8.50 -24.67 -9.04
C THR A 119 -8.25 -24.93 -10.52
N ASP A 120 -7.79 -23.91 -11.24
CA ASP A 120 -7.61 -23.89 -12.70
C ASP A 120 -6.23 -23.36 -13.07
N ALA A 121 -5.22 -23.72 -12.26
CA ALA A 121 -3.83 -23.35 -12.43
C ALA A 121 -3.60 -21.83 -12.43
N GLY A 122 -4.25 -21.11 -11.50
CA GLY A 122 -4.07 -19.69 -11.27
C GLY A 122 -4.81 -18.78 -12.24
N GLN A 123 -5.82 -19.27 -12.97
CA GLN A 123 -6.55 -18.45 -13.94
C GLN A 123 -7.71 -17.67 -13.29
N THR A 124 -8.43 -18.29 -12.36
CA THR A 124 -9.54 -17.65 -11.63
C THR A 124 -9.44 -17.89 -10.13
N PHE A 125 -9.70 -16.84 -9.35
CA PHE A 125 -9.62 -16.88 -7.89
C PHE A 125 -10.99 -16.65 -7.24
N LYS A 126 -11.26 -17.41 -6.17
CA LYS A 126 -12.44 -17.25 -5.32
C LYS A 126 -12.02 -17.10 -3.87
N SER A 127 -12.66 -16.20 -3.12
CA SER A 127 -12.32 -16.01 -1.72
C SER A 127 -12.65 -17.28 -0.93
N VAL A 128 -11.72 -17.67 -0.08
CA VAL A 128 -11.85 -18.77 0.89
C VAL A 128 -11.51 -18.26 2.29
N TRP A 129 -11.70 -16.96 2.52
CA TRP A 129 -11.44 -16.31 3.79
C TRP A 129 -12.75 -15.71 4.33
N PRO A 130 -12.99 -15.72 5.65
CA PRO A 130 -14.18 -15.10 6.21
C PRO A 130 -14.22 -13.60 5.93
N ASP A 131 -15.33 -13.13 5.34
CA ASP A 131 -15.52 -11.71 5.00
C ASP A 131 -15.59 -10.82 6.24
N ASP A 132 -15.98 -11.34 7.41
CA ASP A 132 -16.10 -10.55 8.63
C ASP A 132 -14.76 -10.39 9.38
N TRP A 133 -13.72 -11.13 9.02
CA TRP A 133 -12.41 -11.07 9.69
C TRP A 133 -11.51 -9.99 9.10
N THR A 134 -10.35 -9.75 9.72
CA THR A 134 -9.34 -8.88 9.10
C THR A 134 -8.99 -9.41 7.71
N GLN A 135 -8.98 -8.53 6.72
CA GLN A 135 -8.58 -8.86 5.35
C GLN A 135 -7.08 -8.69 5.15
N ALA A 136 -6.35 -8.21 6.16
CA ALA A 136 -4.91 -7.99 6.12
C ALA A 136 -4.15 -9.31 6.25
N MET A 137 -3.48 -9.77 5.19
CA MET A 137 -2.75 -11.05 5.17
C MET A 137 -1.24 -10.86 5.11
N GLY A 138 -0.51 -11.82 5.66
CA GLY A 138 0.95 -11.86 5.57
C GLY A 138 1.52 -13.17 5.05
N ALA A 139 0.86 -14.30 5.31
CA ALA A 139 1.33 -15.61 4.88
C ALA A 139 0.18 -16.59 4.60
N VAL A 140 0.37 -17.48 3.64
CA VAL A 140 -0.43 -18.70 3.48
C VAL A 140 0.51 -19.88 3.24
N ALA A 141 0.23 -21.02 3.87
CA ALA A 141 1.00 -22.23 3.69
C ALA A 141 0.10 -23.47 3.71
N THR A 142 0.56 -24.54 3.07
CA THR A 142 -0.10 -25.83 3.02
C THR A 142 0.80 -26.90 3.64
N ALA A 143 0.22 -27.78 4.46
CA ALA A 143 0.90 -28.98 4.94
C ALA A 143 0.74 -30.13 3.94
N PRO A 144 1.64 -31.13 3.96
CA PRO A 144 1.52 -32.34 3.12
C PRO A 144 0.16 -33.05 3.21
N ASP A 145 -0.53 -32.97 4.36
CA ASP A 145 -1.85 -33.56 4.59
C ASP A 145 -3.02 -32.68 4.06
N GLY A 146 -2.73 -31.58 3.37
CA GLY A 146 -3.71 -30.64 2.83
C GLY A 146 -4.22 -29.60 3.83
N THR A 147 -3.76 -29.61 5.08
CA THR A 147 -4.08 -28.56 6.06
C THR A 147 -3.58 -27.21 5.56
N LEU A 148 -4.42 -26.19 5.65
CA LEU A 148 -4.07 -24.79 5.36
C LEU A 148 -3.76 -24.04 6.64
N TYR A 149 -2.75 -23.19 6.56
CA TYR A 149 -2.43 -22.20 7.57
C TYR A 149 -2.42 -20.81 6.94
N ALA A 150 -3.00 -19.85 7.64
CA ALA A 150 -2.99 -18.44 7.23
C ALA A 150 -2.47 -17.58 8.38
N GLY A 151 -1.52 -16.71 8.05
CA GLY A 151 -0.97 -15.70 8.93
C GLY A 151 -1.51 -14.33 8.51
N THR A 152 -2.06 -13.60 9.47
CA THR A 152 -2.66 -12.29 9.22
C THR A 152 -1.70 -11.15 9.56
N GLY A 153 -1.93 -9.99 8.94
CA GLY A 153 -1.12 -8.77 9.05
C GLY A 153 0.00 -8.71 8.02
N GLU A 154 0.12 -7.59 7.32
CA GLU A 154 1.08 -7.43 6.23
C GLU A 154 2.51 -7.18 6.77
N PRO A 155 3.49 -8.03 6.43
CA PRO A 155 4.85 -7.98 6.97
C PRO A 155 5.80 -7.10 6.15
N ASN A 156 5.33 -6.52 5.04
CA ASN A 156 6.09 -5.66 4.16
C ASN A 156 5.70 -4.22 4.49
N PRO A 157 6.38 -3.55 5.44
CA PRO A 157 6.05 -2.19 5.76
C PRO A 157 6.55 -1.25 4.68
N GLY A 158 5.64 -0.41 4.20
CA GLY A 158 6.03 0.64 3.28
C GLY A 158 6.91 1.65 4.01
N GLY A 159 7.68 2.40 3.26
CA GLY A 159 7.75 3.84 3.53
C GLY A 159 6.48 4.53 3.05
N GLY A 160 5.32 3.87 3.14
CA GLY A 160 4.08 4.40 2.62
C GLY A 160 2.90 3.54 2.19
N SER A 161 3.08 2.28 1.82
CA SER A 161 1.91 1.42 1.66
C SER A 161 1.16 1.24 3.00
N ILE A 162 -0.17 1.05 2.93
CA ILE A 162 -0.98 0.77 4.12
C ILE A 162 -0.76 -0.65 4.58
N THR A 163 -0.04 -0.79 5.67
CA THR A 163 0.01 -2.06 6.41
C THR A 163 -1.04 -2.04 7.51
N TYR A 164 -1.90 -3.05 7.51
CA TYR A 164 -2.88 -3.30 8.57
C TYR A 164 -2.40 -4.43 9.46
N GLU A 165 -2.58 -4.28 10.77
CA GLU A 165 -2.26 -5.35 11.71
C GLU A 165 -3.22 -6.53 11.56
N GLY A 166 -2.65 -7.72 11.71
CA GLY A 166 -3.35 -8.98 11.81
C GLY A 166 -3.77 -9.31 13.23
N THR A 167 -4.35 -10.51 13.35
CA THR A 167 -4.86 -11.12 14.58
C THR A 167 -4.24 -12.50 14.82
N GLY A 168 -3.06 -12.76 14.23
CA GLY A 168 -2.29 -13.99 14.41
C GLY A 168 -2.55 -15.04 13.34
N LEU A 169 -2.51 -16.30 13.75
CA LEU A 169 -2.57 -17.48 12.89
C LEU A 169 -3.93 -18.17 12.91
N TYR A 170 -4.25 -18.79 11.78
CA TYR A 170 -5.47 -19.54 11.55
C TYR A 170 -5.18 -20.86 10.83
N ARG A 171 -6.01 -21.86 11.09
CA ARG A 171 -5.94 -23.20 10.49
C ARG A 171 -7.26 -23.59 9.84
N SER A 172 -7.17 -24.26 8.69
CA SER A 172 -8.29 -24.89 7.98
C SER A 172 -7.91 -26.31 7.56
N THR A 173 -8.84 -27.26 7.64
CA THR A 173 -8.64 -28.67 7.21
C THR A 173 -9.54 -29.09 6.06
N ASP A 174 -10.25 -28.15 5.43
CA ASP A 174 -11.27 -28.45 4.42
C ASP A 174 -11.15 -27.58 3.16
N GLY A 175 -9.93 -27.12 2.87
CA GLY A 175 -9.63 -26.31 1.69
C GLY A 175 -10.05 -24.84 1.83
N GLY A 176 -10.16 -24.34 3.06
CA GLY A 176 -10.43 -22.94 3.38
C GLY A 176 -11.92 -22.63 3.58
N LYS A 177 -12.77 -23.65 3.77
CA LYS A 177 -14.20 -23.41 4.00
C LYS A 177 -14.45 -22.99 5.45
N HIS A 178 -13.73 -23.59 6.40
CA HIS A 178 -13.80 -23.23 7.81
C HIS A 178 -12.41 -23.02 8.39
N TRP A 179 -12.27 -21.90 9.10
CA TRP A 179 -11.03 -21.51 9.76
C TRP A 179 -11.21 -21.43 11.26
N ARG A 180 -10.15 -21.75 12.01
CA ARG A 180 -10.08 -21.52 13.46
C ARG A 180 -8.80 -20.76 13.82
N PRO A 181 -8.83 -19.82 14.77
CA PRO A 181 -7.62 -19.20 15.28
C PRO A 181 -6.76 -20.23 16.03
N ILE A 182 -5.45 -20.12 15.90
CA ILE A 182 -4.48 -21.04 16.52
C ILE A 182 -3.35 -20.32 17.26
N GLY A 183 -3.43 -18.99 17.47
CA GLY A 183 -2.50 -18.26 18.35
C GLY A 183 -1.63 -17.22 17.63
N LEU A 184 -0.59 -16.76 18.33
CA LEU A 184 0.27 -15.63 17.96
C LEU A 184 -0.51 -14.32 17.69
N ARG A 185 -1.58 -14.11 18.46
CA ARG A 185 -2.50 -12.96 18.30
C ARG A 185 -1.78 -11.63 18.43
N ASP A 186 -0.71 -11.58 19.23
CA ASP A 186 0.03 -10.35 19.53
C ASP A 186 1.17 -10.13 18.54
N SER A 187 1.20 -10.88 17.43
CA SER A 187 2.23 -10.65 16.42
C SER A 187 1.94 -9.40 15.62
N GLY A 188 0.68 -9.08 15.30
CA GLY A 188 0.36 -7.96 14.41
C GLY A 188 0.78 -8.18 12.95
N ALA A 189 1.81 -8.96 12.65
CA ALA A 189 2.13 -9.43 11.29
C ALA A 189 2.85 -10.79 11.32
N ILE A 190 2.29 -11.76 10.61
CA ILE A 190 2.93 -13.07 10.38
C ILE A 190 3.59 -13.04 9.00
N SER A 191 4.92 -13.15 8.96
CA SER A 191 5.68 -12.95 7.72
C SER A 191 5.88 -14.23 6.90
N ALA A 192 6.03 -15.37 7.56
CA ALA A 192 6.17 -16.66 6.88
C ALA A 192 5.68 -17.81 7.77
N ILE A 193 5.17 -18.85 7.12
CA ILE A 193 4.79 -20.12 7.75
C ILE A 193 5.47 -21.24 6.98
N THR A 194 6.24 -22.07 7.68
CA THR A 194 6.94 -23.22 7.10
C THR A 194 6.47 -24.48 7.82
N VAL A 195 5.96 -25.45 7.06
CA VAL A 195 5.53 -26.74 7.58
C VAL A 195 6.64 -27.77 7.36
N ASP A 196 6.94 -28.60 8.36
CA ASP A 196 7.87 -29.71 8.21
C ASP A 196 7.29 -30.73 7.19
N PRO A 197 8.00 -31.01 6.08
CA PRO A 197 7.50 -31.93 5.06
C PRO A 197 7.37 -33.38 5.57
N ALA A 198 8.13 -33.77 6.60
CA ALA A 198 8.05 -35.10 7.20
C ALA A 198 6.99 -35.19 8.31
N HIS A 199 6.58 -34.05 8.90
CA HIS A 199 5.66 -34.00 10.02
C HIS A 199 4.63 -32.88 9.81
N PRO A 200 3.45 -33.15 9.22
CA PRO A 200 2.48 -32.10 8.82
C PRO A 200 1.88 -31.28 9.98
N ARG A 201 2.04 -31.74 11.23
CA ARG A 201 1.65 -31.01 12.44
C ARG A 201 2.79 -30.19 13.05
N ARG A 202 4.03 -30.35 12.58
CA ARG A 202 5.14 -29.51 13.01
C ARG A 202 5.24 -28.30 12.11
N ILE A 203 5.02 -27.13 12.70
CA ILE A 203 4.96 -25.85 11.99
C ILE A 203 5.90 -24.84 12.64
N TYR A 204 6.55 -24.05 11.79
CA TYR A 204 7.46 -22.98 12.16
C TYR A 204 6.92 -21.67 11.61
N VAL A 205 6.98 -20.61 12.41
CA VAL A 205 6.39 -19.32 12.05
C VAL A 205 7.38 -18.22 12.31
N ALA A 206 7.61 -17.40 11.29
CA ALA A 206 8.34 -16.15 11.38
C ALA A 206 7.35 -15.05 11.75
N ALA A 207 7.35 -14.68 13.03
CA ALA A 207 6.52 -13.62 13.59
C ALA A 207 7.29 -12.29 13.52
N ALA A 208 6.90 -11.41 12.59
CA ALA A 208 7.56 -10.13 12.38
C ALA A 208 7.27 -9.19 13.56
N GLY A 209 6.06 -9.21 14.09
CA GLY A 209 5.66 -8.28 15.14
C GLY A 209 4.99 -7.04 14.58
N SER A 210 4.47 -6.22 15.50
CA SER A 210 3.81 -4.96 15.17
C SER A 210 4.82 -3.95 14.62
N LEU A 211 4.44 -3.18 13.60
CA LEU A 211 5.31 -2.07 13.16
C LEU A 211 5.39 -0.93 14.17
N TYR A 212 4.40 -0.86 15.07
CA TYR A 212 4.11 0.33 15.85
C TYR A 212 4.39 0.12 17.34
N ASN A 213 4.27 -1.13 17.80
CA ASN A 213 4.44 -1.52 19.20
C ASN A 213 5.65 -2.42 19.40
N GLY A 214 6.47 -2.10 20.38
CA GLY A 214 7.49 -3.01 20.88
C GLY A 214 6.88 -4.25 21.54
N GLY A 215 7.62 -5.34 21.55
CA GLY A 215 7.25 -6.60 22.18
C GLY A 215 6.14 -7.36 21.45
N GLY A 216 5.37 -8.16 22.21
CA GLY A 216 4.36 -9.09 21.67
C GLY A 216 4.97 -10.35 21.08
N ASP A 217 4.24 -11.00 20.17
CA ASP A 217 4.69 -12.23 19.53
C ASP A 217 5.67 -11.91 18.39
N ARG A 218 6.97 -11.97 18.72
CA ARG A 218 8.09 -11.76 17.78
C ARG A 218 9.11 -12.87 17.79
N GLY A 219 9.74 -13.08 16.63
CA GLY A 219 10.80 -14.06 16.42
C GLY A 219 10.29 -15.35 15.79
N VAL A 220 11.00 -16.45 15.98
CA VAL A 220 10.62 -17.74 15.40
C VAL A 220 9.88 -18.57 16.45
N TYR A 221 8.68 -18.99 16.08
CA TYR A 221 7.85 -19.89 16.87
C TYR A 221 7.77 -21.27 16.22
N ARG A 222 7.66 -22.32 17.06
CA ARG A 222 7.42 -23.69 16.63
C ARG A 222 6.22 -24.25 17.38
N SER A 223 5.39 -24.99 16.66
CA SER A 223 4.37 -25.89 17.22
C SER A 223 4.64 -27.30 16.71
N ASP A 224 4.40 -28.30 17.56
CA ASP A 224 4.53 -29.74 17.22
C ASP A 224 3.16 -30.43 17.10
N ASP A 225 2.06 -29.70 17.32
CA ASP A 225 0.69 -30.23 17.40
C ASP A 225 -0.27 -29.54 16.40
N GLY A 226 0.25 -28.85 15.39
CA GLY A 226 -0.56 -28.19 14.36
C GLY A 226 -1.13 -26.84 14.80
N GLY A 227 -0.48 -26.20 15.76
CA GLY A 227 -0.78 -24.86 16.27
C GLY A 227 -1.64 -24.83 17.52
N ASP A 228 -1.85 -25.96 18.20
CA ASP A 228 -2.60 -25.95 19.46
C ASP A 228 -1.72 -25.38 20.61
N THR A 229 -0.41 -25.63 20.57
CA THR A 229 0.58 -25.03 21.47
C THR A 229 1.80 -24.47 20.73
N TRP A 230 2.43 -23.44 21.29
CA TRP A 230 3.56 -22.73 20.68
C TRP A 230 4.74 -22.57 21.63
N ARG A 231 5.95 -22.69 21.08
CA ARG A 231 7.21 -22.35 21.75
C ARG A 231 7.97 -21.35 20.90
N ARG A 232 8.39 -20.23 21.50
CA ARG A 232 9.38 -19.34 20.88
C ARG A 232 10.74 -20.01 20.92
N ILE A 233 11.30 -20.30 19.76
CA ILE A 233 12.60 -20.98 19.61
C ILE A 233 13.73 -20.01 19.24
N LEU A 234 13.41 -18.83 18.71
CA LEU A 234 14.37 -17.73 18.52
C LEU A 234 13.68 -16.41 18.90
N ALA A 235 14.26 -15.69 19.85
CA ALA A 235 13.79 -14.36 20.26
C ALA A 235 14.51 -13.25 19.47
N GLY A 236 13.85 -12.10 19.34
CA GLY A 236 14.48 -10.87 18.88
C GLY A 236 15.55 -10.36 19.84
N SER A 237 16.51 -9.58 19.35
CA SER A 237 17.55 -8.96 20.19
C SER A 237 17.03 -7.73 20.94
N ASN A 238 15.97 -7.09 20.43
CA ASN A 238 15.25 -5.99 21.06
C ASN A 238 13.74 -6.12 20.83
N GLU A 239 12.97 -5.17 21.36
CA GLU A 239 11.51 -5.19 21.32
C GLU A 239 10.90 -4.99 19.91
N PHE A 240 11.68 -4.54 18.93
CA PHE A 240 11.29 -4.33 17.53
C PHE A 240 11.95 -5.32 16.56
N THR A 241 12.76 -6.26 17.05
CA THR A 241 13.32 -7.33 16.23
C THR A 241 12.31 -8.47 16.08
N GLY A 242 11.91 -8.76 14.85
CA GLY A 242 11.07 -9.93 14.54
C GLY A 242 11.67 -10.81 13.46
N ALA A 243 11.06 -11.96 13.22
CA ALA A 243 11.48 -12.87 12.15
C ALA A 243 10.67 -12.60 10.88
N THR A 244 11.35 -12.53 9.74
CA THR A 244 10.71 -12.38 8.42
C THR A 244 10.67 -13.68 7.63
N GLU A 245 11.62 -14.59 7.88
CA GLU A 245 11.71 -15.87 7.17
C GLU A 245 12.19 -16.98 8.10
N VAL A 246 11.74 -18.21 7.84
CA VAL A 246 12.21 -19.43 8.50
C VAL A 246 12.24 -20.60 7.52
N PHE A 247 13.36 -21.30 7.42
CA PHE A 247 13.57 -22.46 6.53
C PHE A 247 13.90 -23.70 7.36
N VAL A 248 13.43 -24.86 6.91
CA VAL A 248 13.57 -26.15 7.61
C VAL A 248 14.21 -27.16 6.66
N GLN A 249 15.33 -27.75 7.07
CA GLN A 249 15.99 -28.85 6.36
C GLN A 249 16.49 -29.90 7.37
N GLY A 250 15.65 -30.89 7.65
CA GLY A 250 15.94 -31.89 8.69
C GLY A 250 16.03 -31.24 10.06
N SER A 251 17.17 -31.41 10.75
CA SER A 251 17.44 -30.75 12.04
C SER A 251 17.98 -29.32 11.91
N THR A 252 18.36 -28.91 10.70
CA THR A 252 18.90 -27.58 10.44
C THR A 252 17.78 -26.59 10.15
N LEU A 253 17.81 -25.45 10.83
CA LEU A 253 16.91 -24.33 10.62
C LEU A 253 17.71 -23.09 10.23
N TYR A 254 17.15 -22.29 9.33
CA TYR A 254 17.63 -20.93 9.07
C TYR A 254 16.52 -19.94 9.36
N ALA A 255 16.88 -18.77 9.88
CA ALA A 255 15.93 -17.69 10.14
C ALA A 255 16.54 -16.34 9.77
N VAL A 256 15.69 -15.44 9.30
CA VAL A 256 16.04 -14.04 9.10
C VAL A 256 15.34 -13.21 10.17
N MET A 257 16.12 -12.42 10.91
CA MET A 257 15.63 -11.47 11.89
C MET A 257 15.82 -10.05 11.35
N TRP A 258 14.89 -9.15 11.67
CA TRP A 258 14.88 -7.78 11.17
C TRP A 258 14.35 -6.80 12.23
N ASP A 259 15.12 -5.74 12.47
CA ASP A 259 14.69 -4.59 13.26
C ASP A 259 13.79 -3.69 12.40
N HIS A 260 12.54 -3.52 12.80
CA HIS A 260 11.60 -2.67 12.09
C HIS A 260 10.63 -1.95 13.03
N ARG A 261 10.59 -0.62 12.89
CA ARG A 261 9.69 0.26 13.63
C ARG A 261 9.25 1.43 12.75
N ARG A 262 8.00 1.84 12.93
CA ARG A 262 7.45 3.05 12.35
C ARG A 262 6.82 3.96 13.41
N THR A 263 7.24 5.23 13.43
CA THR A 263 6.70 6.35 14.22
C THR A 263 6.35 7.52 13.29
N PRO A 264 5.43 8.45 13.61
CA PRO A 264 5.00 9.53 12.71
C PRO A 264 6.16 10.14 11.89
N GLY A 265 7.15 10.71 12.57
CA GLY A 265 8.28 11.38 11.92
C GLY A 265 9.53 10.54 11.65
N LEU A 266 9.51 9.22 11.90
CA LEU A 266 10.70 8.39 11.70
C LEU A 266 10.38 6.93 11.41
N ARG A 267 11.19 6.36 10.53
CA ARG A 267 11.20 4.95 10.19
C ARG A 267 12.56 4.35 10.50
N THR A 268 12.57 3.18 11.10
CA THR A 268 13.79 2.45 11.46
C THR A 268 13.65 1.03 10.94
N TYR A 269 14.22 0.75 9.77
CA TYR A 269 14.09 -0.51 9.03
C TYR A 269 15.41 -1.26 8.94
N GLY A 270 16.08 -1.36 10.07
CA GLY A 270 17.35 -2.02 10.24
C GLY A 270 17.94 -1.70 11.60
N GLY A 271 19.01 -2.40 11.96
CA GLY A 271 19.62 -2.30 13.28
C GLY A 271 20.40 -3.54 13.66
N THR A 272 20.92 -3.53 14.89
CA THR A 272 21.80 -4.59 15.40
C THR A 272 21.10 -5.95 15.56
N GLY A 273 19.77 -5.98 15.62
CA GLY A 273 18.98 -7.21 15.61
C GLY A 273 18.81 -7.84 14.23
N SER A 274 19.11 -7.11 13.15
CA SER A 274 19.02 -7.64 11.79
C SER A 274 20.14 -8.64 11.48
N GLY A 275 19.79 -9.78 10.87
CA GLY A 275 20.76 -10.79 10.48
C GLY A 275 20.16 -12.13 10.09
N VAL A 276 21.04 -13.01 9.60
CA VAL A 276 20.73 -14.42 9.31
C VAL A 276 21.23 -15.29 10.46
N PHE A 277 20.40 -16.22 10.88
CA PHE A 277 20.67 -17.14 11.99
C PHE A 277 20.49 -18.58 11.53
N ARG A 278 21.31 -19.48 12.07
CA ARG A 278 21.24 -20.92 11.83
C ARG A 278 21.17 -21.68 13.14
N SER A 279 20.35 -22.72 13.17
CA SER A 279 20.36 -23.76 14.18
C SER A 279 20.64 -25.10 13.51
N THR A 280 21.39 -25.98 14.16
CA THR A 280 21.64 -27.36 13.70
C THR A 280 21.00 -28.42 14.59
N ASP A 281 20.24 -27.98 15.60
CA ASP A 281 19.66 -28.80 16.66
C ASP A 281 18.15 -28.56 16.84
N GLU A 282 17.43 -28.36 15.74
CA GLU A 282 15.98 -28.13 15.66
C GLU A 282 15.51 -26.87 16.41
N GLY A 283 16.36 -25.85 16.47
CA GLY A 283 16.07 -24.56 17.08
C GLY A 283 16.29 -24.50 18.59
N ARG A 284 17.06 -25.42 19.18
CA ARG A 284 17.42 -25.36 20.60
C ARG A 284 18.50 -24.32 20.85
N THR A 285 19.48 -24.23 19.95
CA THR A 285 20.53 -23.22 19.94
C THR A 285 20.63 -22.56 18.56
N TRP A 286 21.05 -21.30 18.55
CA TRP A 286 21.15 -20.50 17.32
C TRP A 286 22.49 -19.78 17.27
N GLN A 287 23.06 -19.76 16.07
CA GLN A 287 24.26 -19.01 15.72
C GLN A 287 23.87 -17.93 14.70
N ARG A 288 24.23 -16.67 14.96
CA ARG A 288 24.20 -15.65 13.91
C ARG A 288 25.27 -15.98 12.88
N LEU A 289 24.88 -16.11 11.62
CA LEU A 289 25.83 -16.36 10.54
C LEU A 289 26.68 -15.11 10.29
N GLY A 290 27.97 -15.37 10.05
CA GLY A 290 29.00 -14.39 9.72
C GLY A 290 29.79 -14.89 8.52
N GLY A 291 31.09 -14.61 8.44
CA GLY A 291 31.93 -15.20 7.39
C GLY A 291 31.79 -14.56 6.00
N GLY A 292 31.34 -13.30 5.95
CA GLY A 292 31.24 -12.50 4.72
C GLY A 292 29.97 -11.63 4.66
N LEU A 293 28.89 -12.08 5.34
CA LEU A 293 27.72 -11.23 5.57
C LEU A 293 28.03 -10.06 6.51
N PRO A 294 27.29 -8.94 6.43
CA PRO A 294 27.47 -7.80 7.33
C PRO A 294 27.40 -8.18 8.82
N ALA A 295 28.37 -7.69 9.58
CA ALA A 295 28.36 -7.79 11.03
C ALA A 295 27.16 -7.06 11.63
N ALA A 296 26.75 -7.41 12.84
CA ALA A 296 25.67 -6.70 13.53
C ALA A 296 26.03 -5.22 13.67
N GLY A 297 25.12 -4.34 13.24
CA GLY A 297 25.38 -2.90 13.22
C GLY A 297 24.13 -2.10 12.85
N PRO A 298 24.16 -0.78 13.06
CA PRO A 298 22.99 0.09 12.86
C PRO A 298 22.56 0.22 11.39
N GLU A 299 23.44 -0.11 10.43
CA GLU A 299 23.20 0.02 9.00
C GLU A 299 22.66 -1.25 8.33
N VAL A 300 22.51 -2.36 9.08
CA VAL A 300 22.00 -3.61 8.53
C VAL A 300 20.47 -3.55 8.44
N GLY A 301 19.97 -3.40 7.21
CA GLY A 301 18.55 -3.38 6.91
C GLY A 301 17.94 -4.78 6.78
N ARG A 302 16.86 -4.86 5.99
CA ARG A 302 16.20 -6.14 5.69
C ARG A 302 17.13 -7.03 4.88
N ILE A 303 17.07 -8.33 5.17
CA ILE A 303 17.75 -9.38 4.42
C ILE A 303 16.67 -10.30 3.84
N GLY A 304 16.84 -10.73 2.59
CA GLY A 304 16.10 -11.87 2.03
C GLY A 304 17.04 -13.07 1.91
N LEU A 305 16.57 -14.27 2.23
CA LEU A 305 17.36 -15.50 2.22
C LEU A 305 16.70 -16.56 1.33
N ALA A 306 17.51 -17.33 0.62
CA ALA A 306 17.08 -18.59 0.02
C ALA A 306 18.03 -19.73 0.40
N VAL A 307 17.48 -20.93 0.57
CA VAL A 307 18.20 -22.11 1.06
C VAL A 307 17.87 -23.32 0.17
N ALA A 308 18.91 -23.98 -0.35
CA ALA A 308 18.80 -25.25 -1.07
C ALA A 308 20.01 -26.15 -0.76
N GLY A 309 19.86 -27.10 0.17
CA GLY A 309 20.97 -27.94 0.60
C GLY A 309 22.03 -27.10 1.34
N GLU A 310 23.29 -27.21 0.92
CA GLU A 310 24.38 -26.37 1.43
C GLU A 310 24.50 -25.03 0.70
N ARG A 311 23.71 -24.81 -0.36
CA ARG A 311 23.75 -23.60 -1.17
C ARG A 311 22.75 -22.58 -0.66
N LEU A 312 23.24 -21.38 -0.33
CA LEU A 312 22.42 -20.29 0.18
C LEU A 312 22.70 -19.00 -0.57
N TYR A 313 21.69 -18.15 -0.66
CA TYR A 313 21.80 -16.79 -1.19
C TYR A 313 21.18 -15.80 -0.24
N ALA A 314 21.80 -14.63 -0.09
CA ALA A 314 21.27 -13.53 0.68
C ALA A 314 21.31 -12.23 -0.12
N ILE A 315 20.18 -11.53 -0.17
CA ILE A 315 20.12 -10.12 -0.61
C ILE A 315 20.07 -9.24 0.63
N VAL A 316 20.93 -8.23 0.69
CA VAL A 316 21.02 -7.33 1.83
C VAL A 316 20.70 -5.91 1.40
N SER A 317 19.83 -5.24 2.14
CA SER A 317 19.57 -3.81 2.06
C SER A 317 20.16 -3.11 3.28
N ARG A 318 20.47 -1.82 3.14
CA ARG A 318 20.81 -0.95 4.28
C ARG A 318 19.56 -0.54 5.06
N THR A 319 19.74 -0.08 6.29
CA THR A 319 18.66 0.47 7.13
C THR A 319 17.86 1.58 6.42
N SER A 320 18.56 2.40 5.62
CA SER A 320 17.96 3.46 4.83
C SER A 320 17.36 3.02 3.49
N GLY A 321 17.47 1.73 3.14
CA GLY A 321 16.83 1.09 1.96
C GLY A 321 17.71 0.66 0.80
N PRO A 322 18.71 1.44 0.38
CA PRO A 322 19.54 1.08 -0.75
C PRO A 322 20.13 -0.33 -0.63
N PHE A 323 20.30 -0.96 -1.80
CA PHE A 323 20.96 -2.26 -1.94
C PHE A 323 22.40 -2.22 -1.40
N GLU A 324 22.73 -3.18 -0.54
CA GLU A 324 24.08 -3.36 0.00
C GLU A 324 24.84 -4.43 -0.77
N GLY A 325 24.20 -5.55 -1.10
CA GLY A 325 24.85 -6.61 -1.88
C GLY A 325 24.04 -7.89 -1.97
N PHE A 326 24.46 -8.73 -2.91
CA PHE A 326 24.01 -10.11 -3.05
C PHE A 326 25.17 -11.05 -2.70
N TYR A 327 24.88 -12.07 -1.90
CA TYR A 327 25.88 -12.95 -1.32
C TYR A 327 25.50 -14.40 -1.59
N ALA A 328 26.49 -15.23 -1.85
CA ALA A 328 26.32 -16.67 -2.05
C ALA A 328 27.20 -17.47 -1.08
N SER A 329 26.67 -18.61 -0.62
CA SER A 329 27.39 -19.62 0.16
C SER A 329 27.15 -21.00 -0.45
N THR A 330 28.13 -21.89 -0.30
CA THR A 330 28.08 -23.29 -0.75
C THR A 330 28.38 -24.28 0.37
N ASP A 331 28.50 -23.82 1.62
CA ASP A 331 28.91 -24.59 2.79
C ASP A 331 27.90 -24.45 3.95
N GLY A 332 26.62 -24.28 3.62
CA GLY A 332 25.57 -24.17 4.61
C GLY A 332 25.58 -22.83 5.37
N GLY A 333 26.25 -21.81 4.84
CA GLY A 333 26.32 -20.46 5.38
C GLY A 333 27.48 -20.19 6.33
N ASP A 334 28.51 -21.05 6.37
CA ASP A 334 29.73 -20.84 7.16
C ASP A 334 30.62 -19.76 6.53
N THR A 335 30.73 -19.74 5.19
CA THR A 335 31.41 -18.69 4.43
C THR A 335 30.51 -18.11 3.34
N TRP A 336 30.64 -16.81 3.11
CA TRP A 336 29.84 -16.06 2.15
C TRP A 336 30.73 -15.22 1.25
N SER A 337 30.45 -15.25 -0.04
CA SER A 337 31.09 -14.40 -1.04
C SER A 337 30.07 -13.40 -1.58
N ARG A 338 30.40 -12.10 -1.53
CA ARG A 338 29.63 -11.08 -2.25
C ARG A 338 29.82 -11.29 -3.75
N THR A 339 28.73 -11.39 -4.50
CA THR A 339 28.80 -11.56 -5.96
C THR A 339 29.28 -10.27 -6.62
N PRO A 340 29.72 -10.32 -7.90
CA PRO A 340 30.08 -9.12 -8.64
C PRO A 340 28.96 -8.07 -8.60
N ALA A 341 29.35 -6.79 -8.57
CA ALA A 341 28.38 -5.71 -8.63
C ALA A 341 27.69 -5.69 -9.99
N ASP A 342 26.37 -5.69 -9.98
CA ASP A 342 25.54 -5.57 -11.18
C ASP A 342 24.62 -4.36 -11.04
N LYS A 343 24.58 -3.54 -12.09
CA LYS A 343 23.80 -2.30 -12.08
C LYS A 343 22.30 -2.59 -12.11
N SER A 344 21.85 -3.55 -12.92
CA SER A 344 20.43 -3.89 -13.07
C SER A 344 19.88 -4.47 -11.76
N LEU A 345 20.62 -5.36 -11.10
CA LEU A 345 20.26 -5.85 -9.79
C LEU A 345 20.18 -4.73 -8.76
N THR A 346 21.15 -3.81 -8.75
CA THR A 346 21.14 -2.66 -7.83
C THR A 346 19.92 -1.76 -8.07
N ASP A 347 19.67 -1.39 -9.33
CA ASP A 347 18.56 -0.53 -9.72
C ASP A 347 17.20 -1.17 -9.41
N SER A 348 17.08 -2.51 -9.51
CA SER A 348 15.85 -3.23 -9.19
C SER A 348 15.38 -3.04 -7.74
N GLN A 349 16.29 -2.68 -6.83
CA GLN A 349 15.96 -2.45 -5.41
C GLN A 349 15.58 -1.00 -5.11
N SER A 350 15.80 -0.09 -6.06
CA SER A 350 15.58 1.35 -5.90
C SER A 350 16.21 1.87 -4.60
N SER A 351 15.59 2.87 -3.96
CA SER A 351 15.96 3.37 -2.63
C SER A 351 15.24 2.64 -1.49
N PHE A 352 14.53 1.54 -1.77
CA PHE A 352 13.59 0.91 -0.84
C PHE A 352 13.62 -0.62 -0.86
N GLY A 353 14.81 -1.22 -0.99
CA GLY A 353 14.99 -2.67 -1.06
C GLY A 353 14.41 -3.48 0.11
N TRP A 354 14.17 -2.86 1.28
CA TRP A 354 13.44 -3.48 2.39
C TRP A 354 12.00 -3.87 2.02
N TRP A 355 11.44 -3.31 0.95
CA TRP A 355 10.09 -3.60 0.49
C TRP A 355 9.98 -5.02 -0.10
N PHE A 356 11.03 -5.47 -0.80
CA PHE A 356 11.07 -6.73 -1.54
C PHE A 356 11.56 -7.88 -0.67
N GLY A 357 12.83 -7.82 -0.25
CA GLY A 357 13.43 -8.75 0.72
C GLY A 357 13.17 -10.24 0.48
N LYS A 358 13.13 -10.70 -0.79
CA LYS A 358 12.88 -12.10 -1.16
C LYS A 358 13.86 -12.61 -2.22
N VAL A 359 14.30 -13.85 -2.03
CA VAL A 359 15.14 -14.61 -2.95
C VAL A 359 14.53 -16.00 -3.09
N TRP A 360 14.53 -16.53 -4.30
CA TRP A 360 13.95 -17.85 -4.59
C TRP A 360 14.90 -18.67 -5.45
N ILE A 361 15.06 -19.95 -5.11
CA ILE A 361 15.91 -20.89 -5.85
C ILE A 361 15.01 -21.86 -6.60
N ASP A 362 15.32 -22.10 -7.87
CA ASP A 362 14.66 -23.16 -8.65
C ASP A 362 14.99 -24.54 -8.04
N PRO A 363 13.99 -25.37 -7.68
CA PRO A 363 14.23 -26.71 -7.14
C PRO A 363 14.95 -27.65 -8.12
N GLY A 364 14.96 -27.35 -9.42
CA GLY A 364 15.64 -28.13 -10.46
C GLY A 364 17.09 -27.72 -10.74
N ASP A 365 17.50 -26.49 -10.42
CA ASP A 365 18.89 -26.00 -10.56
C ASP A 365 19.18 -24.93 -9.50
N ALA A 366 20.02 -25.26 -8.51
CA ALA A 366 20.36 -24.33 -7.42
C ALA A 366 21.18 -23.09 -7.86
N ARG A 367 21.59 -23.00 -9.12
CA ARG A 367 22.21 -21.81 -9.72
C ARG A 367 21.21 -20.92 -10.45
N HIS A 368 19.99 -21.42 -10.69
CA HIS A 368 18.87 -20.65 -11.21
C HIS A 368 18.12 -20.01 -10.05
N VAL A 369 18.21 -18.69 -9.94
CA VAL A 369 17.72 -17.91 -8.80
C VAL A 369 16.95 -16.70 -9.30
N HIS A 370 15.84 -16.43 -8.62
CA HIS A 370 15.03 -15.23 -8.80
C HIS A 370 15.16 -14.33 -7.57
N VAL A 371 15.25 -13.03 -7.79
CA VAL A 371 15.33 -12.01 -6.73
C VAL A 371 14.19 -11.02 -6.95
N ALA A 372 13.45 -10.78 -5.87
CA ALA A 372 12.41 -9.76 -5.86
C ALA A 372 12.99 -8.35 -5.95
N GLY A 373 12.31 -7.49 -6.69
CA GLY A 373 12.63 -6.08 -6.90
C GLY A 373 11.45 -5.40 -7.57
N VAL A 374 11.65 -4.17 -8.04
CA VAL A 374 10.75 -3.52 -9.01
C VAL A 374 10.65 -4.42 -10.25
N ALA A 375 11.79 -4.80 -10.83
CA ALA A 375 11.85 -5.85 -11.84
C ALA A 375 12.17 -7.22 -11.21
N LEU A 376 11.69 -8.30 -11.81
CA LEU A 376 12.05 -9.66 -11.41
C LEU A 376 13.43 -9.96 -11.96
N MET A 377 14.41 -10.04 -11.07
CA MET A 377 15.78 -10.32 -11.46
C MET A 377 16.03 -11.84 -11.48
N THR A 378 16.67 -12.34 -12.54
CA THR A 378 16.98 -13.75 -12.72
C THR A 378 18.47 -13.94 -12.97
N THR A 379 19.06 -14.95 -12.35
CA THR A 379 20.41 -15.43 -12.66
C THR A 379 20.36 -16.94 -12.89
N LYS A 380 21.18 -17.44 -13.82
CA LYS A 380 21.33 -18.89 -14.13
C LYS A 380 22.73 -19.42 -13.85
N ASP A 381 23.59 -18.55 -13.33
CA ASP A 381 24.99 -18.80 -13.04
C ASP A 381 25.33 -18.34 -11.63
N ALA A 382 24.37 -18.50 -10.71
CA ALA A 382 24.59 -18.32 -9.29
C ALA A 382 24.96 -16.88 -8.88
N GLY A 383 24.46 -15.89 -9.62
CA GLY A 383 24.61 -14.46 -9.34
C GLY A 383 25.81 -13.81 -10.04
N ALA A 384 26.45 -14.49 -11.00
CA ALA A 384 27.54 -13.91 -11.78
C ALA A 384 27.02 -12.98 -12.90
N THR A 385 25.89 -13.33 -13.51
CA THR A 385 25.17 -12.49 -14.48
C THR A 385 23.67 -12.44 -14.18
N TRP A 386 23.02 -11.36 -14.62
CA TRP A 386 21.62 -11.06 -14.34
C TRP A 386 20.85 -10.69 -15.60
N THR A 387 19.62 -11.18 -15.69
CA THR A 387 18.58 -10.77 -16.64
C THR A 387 17.34 -10.33 -15.87
N TYR A 388 16.40 -9.66 -16.54
CA TYR A 388 15.14 -9.24 -15.91
C TYR A 388 13.97 -9.24 -16.90
N ASP A 389 12.76 -9.26 -16.37
CA ASP A 389 11.50 -9.05 -17.10
C ASP A 389 10.66 -8.00 -16.39
N ASP A 390 10.43 -6.87 -17.06
CA ASP A 390 9.60 -5.74 -16.61
C ASP A 390 8.49 -5.41 -17.62
N THR A 391 8.31 -6.25 -18.65
CA THR A 391 7.38 -5.99 -19.76
C THR A 391 6.18 -6.92 -19.75
N SER A 392 6.41 -8.21 -19.47
CA SER A 392 5.37 -9.24 -19.57
C SER A 392 4.59 -9.43 -18.27
N ILE A 393 5.14 -8.94 -17.16
CA ILE A 393 4.59 -9.02 -15.81
C ILE A 393 4.51 -7.62 -15.18
N HIS A 394 3.66 -7.51 -14.17
CA HIS A 394 3.66 -6.34 -13.30
C HIS A 394 4.92 -6.31 -12.44
N VAL A 395 5.38 -5.11 -12.07
CA VAL A 395 6.51 -4.86 -11.18
C VAL A 395 6.18 -5.18 -9.71
N ASP A 396 7.17 -5.04 -8.84
CA ASP A 396 7.07 -5.17 -7.38
C ASP A 396 6.70 -6.57 -6.90
N HIS A 397 7.70 -7.46 -6.87
CA HIS A 397 7.52 -8.88 -6.61
C HIS A 397 7.60 -9.24 -5.13
N HIS A 398 6.73 -10.16 -4.67
CA HIS A 398 6.62 -10.50 -3.24
C HIS A 398 6.47 -11.99 -2.95
N ALA A 399 5.97 -12.80 -3.88
CA ALA A 399 5.73 -14.22 -3.66
C ALA A 399 6.11 -15.08 -4.88
N MET A 400 6.67 -16.26 -4.64
CA MET A 400 6.93 -17.23 -5.70
C MET A 400 6.84 -18.66 -5.15
N VAL A 401 6.26 -19.58 -5.92
CA VAL A 401 6.18 -21.01 -5.56
C VAL A 401 6.19 -21.91 -6.81
N TRP A 402 7.04 -22.93 -6.83
CA TRP A 402 7.09 -23.93 -7.89
C TRP A 402 6.09 -25.04 -7.65
N ASP A 403 5.46 -25.54 -8.72
CA ASP A 403 4.61 -26.74 -8.65
C ASP A 403 5.47 -28.01 -8.72
N PRO A 404 5.63 -28.76 -7.61
CA PRO A 404 6.47 -29.97 -7.60
C PRO A 404 5.94 -31.08 -8.51
N ARG A 405 4.69 -30.98 -8.98
CA ARG A 405 4.08 -31.98 -9.87
C ARG A 405 4.28 -31.68 -11.35
N ARG A 406 4.72 -30.47 -11.69
CA ARG A 406 4.91 -30.02 -13.08
C ARG A 406 6.25 -29.30 -13.20
N PRO A 407 7.31 -29.99 -13.64
CA PRO A 407 8.60 -29.37 -13.87
C PRO A 407 8.49 -28.09 -14.71
N GLY A 408 9.18 -27.03 -14.29
CA GLY A 408 9.13 -25.72 -14.94
C GLY A 408 7.91 -24.86 -14.59
N ARG A 409 6.86 -25.40 -13.97
CA ARG A 409 5.74 -24.56 -13.53
C ARG A 409 6.06 -23.80 -12.26
N VAL A 410 5.87 -22.49 -12.32
CA VAL A 410 6.02 -21.57 -11.18
C VAL A 410 4.91 -20.52 -11.19
N TYR A 411 4.48 -20.15 -9.99
CA TYR A 411 3.54 -19.06 -9.76
C TYR A 411 4.27 -17.89 -9.12
N LEU A 412 3.92 -16.67 -9.53
CA LEU A 412 4.48 -15.41 -9.06
C LEU A 412 3.34 -14.52 -8.55
N GLY A 413 3.56 -13.87 -7.42
CA GLY A 413 2.69 -12.85 -6.85
C GLY A 413 3.44 -11.52 -6.74
N ASN A 414 2.80 -10.46 -7.20
CA ASN A 414 3.31 -9.08 -7.20
C ASN A 414 2.18 -8.09 -6.92
N ASP A 415 2.43 -6.79 -7.10
CA ASP A 415 1.44 -5.72 -6.86
C ASP A 415 0.31 -5.67 -7.89
N GLY A 416 0.47 -6.35 -9.03
CA GLY A 416 -0.53 -6.46 -10.08
C GLY A 416 -1.38 -7.74 -10.06
N GLY A 417 -1.08 -8.69 -9.16
CA GLY A 417 -1.81 -9.95 -9.02
C GLY A 417 -0.95 -11.21 -9.12
N VAL A 418 -1.56 -12.29 -9.62
CA VAL A 418 -0.95 -13.62 -9.79
C VAL A 418 -0.62 -13.90 -11.25
N TYR A 419 0.57 -14.42 -11.47
CA TYR A 419 1.09 -14.86 -12.77
C TYR A 419 1.56 -16.31 -12.68
N ARG A 420 1.51 -17.01 -13.82
CA ARG A 420 2.06 -18.38 -13.97
C ARG A 420 3.04 -18.42 -15.14
N SER A 421 4.18 -19.06 -14.94
CA SER A 421 5.07 -19.50 -16.02
C SER A 421 5.16 -21.02 -16.02
N ASP A 422 5.29 -21.61 -17.20
CA ASP A 422 5.57 -23.05 -17.39
C ASP A 422 7.04 -23.27 -17.85
N THR A 423 7.89 -22.24 -17.81
CA THR A 423 9.30 -22.24 -18.26
C THR A 423 10.27 -21.82 -17.15
N GLY A 424 10.01 -22.24 -15.91
CA GLY A 424 10.88 -22.03 -14.75
C GLY A 424 10.89 -20.59 -14.22
N GLY A 425 9.96 -19.75 -14.66
CA GLY A 425 9.94 -18.32 -14.33
C GLY A 425 10.84 -17.47 -15.23
N ASP A 426 11.35 -18.06 -16.32
CA ASP A 426 12.18 -17.39 -17.33
C ASP A 426 11.31 -16.91 -18.51
N GLY A 427 10.30 -16.10 -18.20
CA GLY A 427 9.32 -15.62 -19.17
C GLY A 427 8.12 -16.55 -19.35
N GLY A 428 7.37 -16.37 -20.46
CA GLY A 428 6.16 -17.14 -20.75
C GLY A 428 5.02 -16.90 -19.75
N TRP A 429 5.05 -15.76 -19.06
CA TRP A 429 4.12 -15.44 -17.99
C TRP A 429 2.69 -15.24 -18.50
N VAL A 430 1.74 -15.84 -17.78
CA VAL A 430 0.31 -15.71 -18.03
C VAL A 430 -0.33 -15.13 -16.76
N LYS A 431 -0.93 -13.94 -16.88
CA LYS A 431 -1.68 -13.31 -15.80
C LYS A 431 -2.99 -14.06 -15.53
N ALA A 432 -3.40 -14.10 -14.27
CA ALA A 432 -4.76 -14.48 -13.89
C ALA A 432 -5.81 -13.55 -14.55
N ARG A 433 -7.00 -14.09 -14.77
CA ARG A 433 -8.09 -13.38 -15.48
C ARG A 433 -9.18 -12.87 -14.53
N HIS A 434 -9.25 -13.41 -13.31
CA HIS A 434 -10.24 -13.05 -12.32
C HIS A 434 -9.62 -12.93 -10.91
N GLU A 435 -9.43 -11.69 -10.46
CA GLU A 435 -8.68 -11.26 -9.28
C GLU A 435 -9.38 -10.09 -8.55
N PRO A 436 -10.54 -10.29 -7.90
CA PRO A 436 -11.36 -9.19 -7.36
C PRO A 436 -10.86 -8.68 -6.00
N TYR A 437 -9.59 -8.27 -5.95
CA TYR A 437 -8.89 -7.78 -4.75
C TYR A 437 -8.03 -6.52 -5.00
N THR A 438 -8.43 -5.68 -5.96
CA THR A 438 -7.79 -4.38 -6.21
C THR A 438 -7.86 -3.46 -5.00
N GLN A 439 -6.75 -2.76 -4.78
CA GLN A 439 -6.59 -1.76 -3.73
C GLN A 439 -6.86 -0.38 -4.32
N LEU A 440 -8.03 0.19 -4.04
CA LEU A 440 -8.44 1.49 -4.58
C LEU A 440 -8.29 2.58 -3.53
N TYR A 441 -7.76 3.73 -3.94
CA TYR A 441 -7.65 4.91 -3.10
C TYR A 441 -8.85 5.86 -3.25
N SER A 442 -9.49 5.90 -4.42
CA SER A 442 -10.58 6.84 -4.76
C SER A 442 -11.66 6.21 -5.63
N ALA A 443 -12.80 6.87 -5.71
CA ALA A 443 -13.88 6.59 -6.66
C ALA A 443 -14.32 7.87 -7.37
N ALA A 444 -14.77 7.73 -8.61
CA ALA A 444 -15.45 8.78 -9.35
C ALA A 444 -16.62 8.17 -10.11
N ILE A 445 -17.77 8.82 -10.00
CA ILE A 445 -19.01 8.44 -10.69
C ILE A 445 -19.61 9.65 -11.38
N THR A 446 -20.57 9.41 -12.27
CA THR A 446 -21.32 10.48 -12.93
C THR A 446 -22.81 10.14 -12.96
N PRO A 447 -23.70 11.12 -12.76
CA PRO A 447 -25.14 10.89 -12.92
C PRO A 447 -25.55 10.70 -14.39
N GLN A 448 -24.69 11.02 -15.36
CA GLN A 448 -25.04 10.90 -16.78
C GLN A 448 -25.06 9.44 -17.27
N ASP A 449 -24.26 8.58 -16.65
CA ASP A 449 -24.12 7.17 -17.03
C ASP A 449 -23.68 6.37 -15.80
N THR A 450 -24.62 5.61 -15.22
CA THR A 450 -24.35 4.82 -14.03
C THR A 450 -23.40 3.64 -14.28
N SER A 451 -23.11 3.29 -15.53
CA SER A 451 -22.10 2.27 -15.84
C SER A 451 -20.66 2.79 -15.75
N ARG A 452 -20.47 4.12 -15.75
CA ARG A 452 -19.16 4.75 -15.63
C ARG A 452 -18.75 4.86 -14.17
N ILE A 453 -17.67 4.15 -13.84
CA ILE A 453 -16.95 4.22 -12.58
C ILE A 453 -15.48 4.36 -12.93
N SER A 454 -14.81 5.28 -12.26
CA SER A 454 -13.37 5.43 -12.30
C SER A 454 -12.82 5.48 -10.88
N GLY A 455 -11.52 5.28 -10.73
CA GLY A 455 -10.83 5.52 -9.47
C GLY A 455 -9.37 5.15 -9.56
N GLY A 456 -8.62 5.68 -8.62
CA GLY A 456 -7.20 5.46 -8.49
C GLY A 456 -6.88 4.16 -7.75
N ALA A 457 -5.98 3.34 -8.29
CA ALA A 457 -5.54 2.09 -7.69
C ALA A 457 -4.07 2.13 -7.26
N GLN A 458 -3.76 1.44 -6.17
CA GLN A 458 -2.39 1.22 -5.73
C GLN A 458 -1.63 0.45 -6.81
N ASP A 459 -0.53 1.03 -7.29
CA ASP A 459 0.41 0.51 -8.30
C ASP A 459 -0.20 0.09 -9.67
N ASN A 460 -1.53 0.13 -9.80
CA ASN A 460 -2.30 -0.32 -10.96
C ASN A 460 -2.97 0.85 -11.71
N GLY A 461 -2.51 2.08 -11.45
CA GLY A 461 -2.91 3.28 -12.18
C GLY A 461 -4.33 3.78 -11.89
N SER A 462 -4.72 4.80 -12.65
CA SER A 462 -6.08 5.31 -12.73
C SER A 462 -6.89 4.40 -13.63
N LEU A 463 -7.96 3.83 -13.08
CA LEU A 463 -8.81 2.84 -13.75
C LEU A 463 -10.12 3.47 -14.22
N ARG A 464 -10.64 3.01 -15.36
CA ARG A 464 -11.97 3.38 -15.88
C ARG A 464 -12.73 2.15 -16.34
N SER A 465 -14.06 2.14 -16.16
CA SER A 465 -14.95 1.04 -16.58
C SER A 465 -15.36 1.09 -18.05
N TRP A 466 -14.90 2.10 -18.81
CA TRP A 466 -15.22 2.31 -20.23
C TRP A 466 -13.97 2.30 -21.11
N GLY A 467 -14.15 2.31 -22.43
CA GLY A 467 -13.04 2.25 -23.39
C GLY A 467 -12.42 0.86 -23.55
N GLY A 468 -13.08 -0.20 -23.06
CA GLY A 468 -12.67 -1.60 -23.21
C GLY A 468 -13.72 -2.58 -22.68
N ASP A 469 -13.45 -3.89 -22.77
CA ASP A 469 -14.36 -4.99 -22.36
C ASP A 469 -14.50 -5.15 -20.83
N GLY A 470 -13.71 -4.40 -20.06
CA GLY A 470 -13.71 -4.37 -18.60
C GLY A 470 -12.95 -3.13 -18.13
N PHE A 471 -12.60 -3.08 -16.84
CA PHE A 471 -11.79 -1.96 -16.35
C PHE A 471 -10.42 -1.95 -17.04
N ASN A 472 -9.99 -0.78 -17.49
CA ASN A 472 -8.68 -0.54 -18.07
C ASN A 472 -7.98 0.64 -17.39
N GLU A 473 -6.65 0.64 -17.47
CA GLU A 473 -5.81 1.76 -17.03
C GLU A 473 -5.80 2.84 -18.12
N TYR A 474 -5.92 4.10 -17.72
CA TYR A 474 -5.77 5.25 -18.63
C TYR A 474 -4.70 6.25 -18.20
N LEU A 475 -4.22 6.17 -16.94
CA LEU A 475 -3.02 6.86 -16.45
C LEU A 475 -2.28 5.92 -15.49
N GLY A 476 -0.95 5.81 -15.58
CA GLY A 476 -0.15 4.89 -14.78
C GLY A 476 0.19 5.38 -13.36
N GLY A 477 1.15 4.70 -12.72
CA GLY A 477 1.58 4.95 -11.34
C GLY A 477 0.63 4.39 -10.28
N ASP A 478 0.67 4.95 -9.08
CA ASP A 478 -0.45 4.85 -8.14
C ASP A 478 -1.51 5.82 -8.66
N GLY A 479 -2.63 5.31 -9.15
CA GLY A 479 -3.74 6.19 -9.54
C GLY A 479 -4.31 6.84 -8.29
N GLU A 480 -4.48 8.14 -8.28
CA GLU A 480 -4.92 8.89 -7.09
C GLU A 480 -6.32 9.46 -7.29
N GLU A 481 -6.48 10.78 -7.27
CA GLU A 481 -7.73 11.46 -7.52
C GLU A 481 -8.14 11.29 -9.00
N ASN A 482 -9.35 10.77 -9.21
CA ASN A 482 -9.99 10.71 -10.51
C ASN A 482 -11.29 11.50 -10.46
N LEU A 483 -11.68 12.16 -11.55
CA LEU A 483 -12.95 12.86 -11.63
C LEU A 483 -13.62 12.59 -12.96
N ILE A 484 -14.95 12.54 -12.96
CA ILE A 484 -15.78 12.54 -14.16
C ILE A 484 -16.66 13.78 -14.09
N ASP A 485 -16.61 14.64 -15.10
CA ASP A 485 -17.47 15.82 -15.13
C ASP A 485 -18.95 15.38 -15.11
N PRO A 486 -19.76 15.89 -14.16
CA PRO A 486 -21.15 15.48 -14.00
C PRO A 486 -22.07 15.98 -15.12
N THR A 487 -21.58 16.84 -16.01
CA THR A 487 -22.31 17.42 -17.16
C THR A 487 -21.72 17.05 -18.53
N ASP A 488 -20.51 16.49 -18.57
CA ASP A 488 -19.89 15.95 -19.79
C ASP A 488 -19.05 14.69 -19.49
N VAL A 489 -19.56 13.50 -19.81
CA VAL A 489 -18.86 12.24 -19.53
C VAL A 489 -17.49 12.09 -20.21
N ASN A 490 -17.18 12.90 -21.23
CA ASN A 490 -15.88 12.86 -21.90
C ASN A 490 -14.83 13.71 -21.19
N THR A 491 -15.26 14.65 -20.34
CA THR A 491 -14.33 15.44 -19.54
C THR A 491 -13.97 14.68 -18.27
N VAL A 492 -12.73 14.21 -18.19
CA VAL A 492 -12.23 13.42 -17.04
C VAL A 492 -10.88 13.93 -16.56
N PHE A 493 -10.59 13.70 -15.28
CA PHE A 493 -9.32 13.99 -14.65
C PHE A 493 -8.74 12.71 -14.05
N ALA A 494 -7.42 12.61 -14.04
CA ALA A 494 -6.68 11.54 -13.41
C ALA A 494 -5.36 12.08 -12.86
N CYS A 495 -4.99 11.60 -11.69
CA CYS A 495 -3.75 11.97 -11.03
C CYS A 495 -2.95 10.72 -10.70
N TYR A 496 -1.63 10.90 -10.62
CA TYR A 496 -0.75 9.99 -9.90
C TYR A 496 0.09 10.77 -8.90
N GLN A 497 0.84 10.03 -8.08
CA GLN A 497 1.72 10.48 -7.01
C GLN A 497 2.22 11.91 -7.12
N TYR A 498 2.21 12.60 -5.98
CA TYR A 498 2.77 13.94 -5.84
C TYR A 498 2.05 14.98 -6.70
N GLY A 499 0.74 14.80 -6.90
CA GLY A 499 -0.13 15.72 -7.62
C GLY A 499 0.16 15.86 -9.10
N ASN A 500 0.71 14.83 -9.73
CA ASN A 500 0.91 14.84 -11.18
C ASN A 500 -0.42 14.52 -11.87
N CYS A 501 -1.15 15.58 -12.21
CA CYS A 501 -2.52 15.48 -12.69
C CYS A 501 -2.69 15.87 -14.17
N PHE A 502 -3.65 15.20 -14.79
CA PHE A 502 -3.98 15.28 -16.20
C PHE A 502 -5.47 15.49 -16.38
N ARG A 503 -5.83 16.15 -17.47
CA ARG A 503 -7.22 16.26 -17.94
C ARG A 503 -7.37 15.63 -19.31
N SER A 504 -8.57 15.15 -19.62
CA SER A 504 -8.98 14.69 -20.94
C SER A 504 -10.37 15.23 -21.26
N THR A 505 -10.65 15.42 -22.55
CA THR A 505 -11.97 15.79 -23.08
C THR A 505 -12.50 14.73 -24.07
N ASP A 506 -11.90 13.55 -24.09
CA ASP A 506 -12.24 12.40 -24.93
C ASP A 506 -12.37 11.11 -24.11
N GLY A 507 -12.76 11.24 -22.84
CA GLY A 507 -13.03 10.12 -21.94
C GLY A 507 -11.77 9.44 -21.40
N GLY A 508 -10.60 10.07 -21.51
CA GLY A 508 -9.32 9.55 -21.02
C GLY A 508 -8.43 8.93 -22.08
N ASP A 509 -8.79 9.01 -23.37
CA ASP A 509 -7.97 8.46 -24.46
C ASP A 509 -6.74 9.36 -24.75
N THR A 510 -6.91 10.68 -24.63
CA THR A 510 -5.83 11.66 -24.70
C THR A 510 -5.75 12.46 -23.41
N LEU A 511 -4.63 12.33 -22.70
CA LEU A 511 -4.36 13.05 -21.45
C LEU A 511 -3.45 14.25 -21.67
N THR A 512 -3.85 15.40 -21.15
CA THR A 512 -3.05 16.63 -21.12
C THR A 512 -2.62 16.92 -19.69
N TYR A 513 -1.31 16.92 -19.45
CA TYR A 513 -0.74 17.34 -18.17
C TYR A 513 -1.04 18.81 -17.89
N PHE A 514 -1.47 19.13 -16.67
CA PHE A 514 -1.74 20.52 -16.28
C PHE A 514 -1.04 20.95 -15.00
N ALA A 515 -0.44 20.04 -14.24
CA ALA A 515 0.06 20.40 -12.91
C ALA A 515 1.27 21.36 -12.95
N ASP A 516 2.07 21.38 -14.03
CA ASP A 516 3.12 22.40 -14.27
C ASP A 516 2.57 23.81 -14.54
N ARG A 517 1.28 23.94 -14.82
CA ARG A 517 0.59 25.23 -14.99
C ARG A 517 0.06 25.78 -13.68
N THR A 518 0.12 24.99 -12.61
CA THR A 518 -0.32 25.40 -11.26
C THR A 518 0.85 26.01 -10.47
N THR A 519 0.54 26.78 -9.44
CA THR A 519 1.54 27.26 -8.48
C THR A 519 1.70 26.24 -7.37
N PHE A 520 2.92 25.77 -7.13
CA PHE A 520 3.24 24.89 -6.01
C PHE A 520 4.72 24.96 -5.64
N LYS A 521 5.01 24.67 -4.39
CA LYS A 521 6.34 24.30 -3.87
C LYS A 521 6.32 22.87 -3.34
N ARG A 522 5.18 22.42 -2.81
CA ARG A 522 4.98 21.09 -2.24
C ARG A 522 3.59 20.62 -2.63
N ARG A 523 3.50 19.33 -2.94
CA ARG A 523 2.23 18.68 -3.28
C ARG A 523 2.10 17.47 -2.39
N ASN A 524 0.89 17.22 -1.91
CA ASN A 524 0.65 15.98 -1.19
C ASN A 524 0.94 14.82 -2.14
N TRP A 525 1.26 13.64 -1.59
CA TRP A 525 1.22 12.42 -2.37
C TRP A 525 -0.15 12.35 -3.06
N PHE A 526 -1.22 12.22 -2.28
CA PHE A 526 -2.60 12.21 -2.75
C PHE A 526 -3.14 13.64 -2.80
N THR A 527 -2.95 14.32 -3.93
CA THR A 527 -3.30 15.74 -4.09
C THR A 527 -4.79 15.90 -4.43
N PRO A 528 -5.55 16.74 -3.70
CA PRO A 528 -6.97 16.93 -3.97
C PRO A 528 -7.19 17.77 -5.24
N VAL A 529 -8.06 17.26 -6.11
CA VAL A 529 -8.62 17.98 -7.27
C VAL A 529 -10.13 17.88 -7.15
N VAL A 530 -10.85 18.99 -7.25
CA VAL A 530 -12.32 19.00 -7.12
C VAL A 530 -12.97 19.95 -8.13
N LEU A 531 -14.16 19.57 -8.59
CA LEU A 531 -15.00 20.40 -9.46
C LEU A 531 -15.88 21.33 -8.60
N ASP A 532 -16.15 22.53 -9.09
CA ASP A 532 -17.18 23.38 -8.50
C ASP A 532 -18.57 22.74 -8.71
N PRO A 533 -19.40 22.60 -7.66
CA PRO A 533 -20.67 21.87 -7.76
C PRO A 533 -21.70 22.54 -8.68
N ARG A 534 -21.52 23.81 -9.05
CA ARG A 534 -22.45 24.51 -9.97
C ARG A 534 -21.92 24.65 -11.39
N ASN A 535 -20.61 24.65 -11.56
CA ASN A 535 -19.98 24.82 -12.86
C ASN A 535 -18.70 23.98 -12.92
N PRO A 536 -18.76 22.76 -13.47
CA PRO A 536 -17.61 21.85 -13.48
C PRO A 536 -16.46 22.32 -14.40
N LYS A 537 -16.62 23.41 -15.15
CA LYS A 537 -15.49 24.12 -15.78
C LYS A 537 -14.59 24.84 -14.77
N ILE A 538 -15.08 25.08 -13.56
CA ILE A 538 -14.27 25.60 -12.46
C ILE A 538 -13.69 24.41 -11.71
N VAL A 539 -12.37 24.34 -11.67
CA VAL A 539 -11.62 23.25 -11.05
C VAL A 539 -10.69 23.83 -9.98
N TYR A 540 -10.59 23.17 -8.84
CA TYR A 540 -9.66 23.51 -7.77
C TYR A 540 -8.60 22.42 -7.63
N TYR A 541 -7.37 22.83 -7.32
CA TYR A 541 -6.22 21.94 -7.17
C TYR A 541 -5.39 22.37 -5.95
N GLY A 542 -5.25 21.48 -4.96
CA GLY A 542 -4.64 21.78 -3.66
C GLY A 542 -3.17 21.37 -3.55
N ALA A 543 -2.26 22.33 -3.64
CA ALA A 543 -0.85 22.18 -3.25
C ALA A 543 -0.65 22.64 -1.79
N GLU A 544 0.50 23.21 -1.41
CA GLU A 544 0.56 24.05 -0.20
C GLU A 544 -0.30 25.32 -0.34
N VAL A 545 -0.55 25.72 -1.59
CA VAL A 545 -1.48 26.78 -1.99
C VAL A 545 -2.66 26.21 -2.77
N LEU A 546 -3.81 26.87 -2.73
CA LEU A 546 -4.98 26.52 -3.52
C LEU A 546 -4.91 27.18 -4.90
N ASN A 547 -4.97 26.37 -5.95
CA ASN A 547 -5.07 26.81 -7.33
C ASN A 547 -6.50 26.69 -7.84
N ARG A 548 -6.91 27.58 -8.75
CA ARG A 548 -8.23 27.60 -9.36
C ARG A 548 -8.12 27.80 -10.87
N SER A 549 -8.88 27.01 -11.62
CA SER A 549 -9.13 27.16 -13.05
C SER A 549 -10.59 27.56 -13.27
N THR A 550 -10.88 28.27 -14.37
CA THR A 550 -12.27 28.59 -14.80
C THR A 550 -12.60 28.10 -16.20
N ASP A 551 -11.70 27.36 -16.83
CA ASP A 551 -11.76 26.94 -18.22
C ASP A 551 -11.53 25.43 -18.39
N GLY A 552 -11.90 24.66 -17.37
CA GLY A 552 -11.81 23.20 -17.37
C GLY A 552 -10.38 22.69 -17.17
N GLY A 553 -9.58 23.37 -16.35
CA GLY A 553 -8.21 22.96 -16.03
C GLY A 553 -7.17 23.33 -17.09
N VAL A 554 -7.48 24.26 -18.01
CA VAL A 554 -6.55 24.69 -19.07
C VAL A 554 -5.57 25.74 -18.55
N THR A 555 -6.09 26.76 -17.87
CA THR A 555 -5.31 27.81 -17.19
C THR A 555 -5.62 27.84 -15.70
N TRP A 556 -4.64 28.26 -14.91
CA TRP A 556 -4.69 28.20 -13.44
C TRP A 556 -4.18 29.48 -12.80
N GLN A 557 -4.77 29.83 -11.66
CA GLN A 557 -4.36 30.94 -10.81
C GLN A 557 -4.31 30.48 -9.35
N ALA A 558 -3.24 30.82 -8.64
CA ALA A 558 -3.19 30.67 -7.19
C ALA A 558 -4.15 31.66 -6.53
N ILE A 559 -5.01 31.16 -5.64
CA ILE A 559 -6.01 31.95 -4.91
C ILE A 559 -5.79 31.92 -3.40
N SER A 560 -4.67 31.39 -2.91
CA SER A 560 -4.33 31.41 -1.49
C SER A 560 -2.82 31.63 -1.27
N PRO A 561 -2.43 32.06 -0.06
CA PRO A 561 -1.07 31.83 0.43
C PRO A 561 -0.84 30.35 0.75
N ASP A 562 0.33 30.01 1.28
CA ASP A 562 0.57 28.70 1.91
C ASP A 562 -0.41 28.53 3.08
N LEU A 563 -1.28 27.52 3.01
CA LEU A 563 -2.29 27.25 4.04
C LEU A 563 -1.78 26.28 5.11
N SER A 564 -0.56 25.76 4.97
CA SER A 564 0.07 24.84 5.91
C SER A 564 1.04 25.57 6.87
N GLY A 565 1.69 24.80 7.74
CA GLY A 565 2.79 25.23 8.60
C GLY A 565 4.18 25.11 7.95
N GLY A 566 4.27 24.69 6.69
CA GLY A 566 5.53 24.39 6.01
C GLY A 566 5.92 22.91 6.05
N PRO A 567 7.06 22.53 5.44
CA PRO A 567 7.51 21.13 5.40
C PRO A 567 7.77 20.58 6.82
N GLY A 568 7.46 19.30 7.02
CA GLY A 568 7.79 18.58 8.25
C GLY A 568 9.31 18.47 8.48
N PRO A 569 9.74 18.02 9.68
CA PRO A 569 11.16 17.94 10.03
C PRO A 569 11.92 16.80 9.34
N ASP A 570 11.24 15.92 8.60
CA ASP A 570 11.86 14.78 7.92
C ASP A 570 12.64 15.26 6.68
N PRO A 571 13.98 15.14 6.66
CA PRO A 571 14.79 15.59 5.53
C PRO A 571 14.65 14.70 4.28
N ILE A 572 14.07 13.50 4.41
CA ILE A 572 13.86 12.53 3.32
C ILE A 572 12.51 12.78 2.65
N TYR A 573 11.50 13.21 3.41
CA TYR A 573 10.14 13.45 2.91
C TYR A 573 9.72 14.91 3.10
N THR A 574 10.14 15.77 2.17
CA THR A 574 9.92 17.22 2.21
C THR A 574 8.57 17.67 1.64
N ASN A 575 7.75 16.75 1.12
CA ASN A 575 6.47 17.03 0.45
C ASN A 575 5.26 17.16 1.39
N TYR A 576 5.47 17.38 2.70
CA TYR A 576 4.41 17.67 3.67
C TYR A 576 4.16 19.17 3.86
N GLY A 577 3.13 19.51 4.63
CA GLY A 577 2.66 20.87 4.76
C GLY A 577 1.93 21.26 3.48
N THR A 578 0.82 20.56 3.24
CA THR A 578 0.03 20.62 2.00
C THR A 578 -1.47 20.54 2.27
N ILE A 579 -2.28 21.05 1.34
CA ILE A 579 -3.73 20.89 1.34
C ILE A 579 -4.06 19.44 0.99
N THR A 580 -4.94 18.83 1.77
CA THR A 580 -5.38 17.43 1.63
C THR A 580 -6.85 17.31 1.26
N SER A 581 -7.64 18.38 1.44
CA SER A 581 -9.04 18.39 1.05
C SER A 581 -9.49 19.81 0.71
N VAL A 582 -10.36 19.92 -0.30
CA VAL A 582 -10.92 21.19 -0.79
C VAL A 582 -12.43 21.01 -0.97
N ALA A 583 -13.22 21.98 -0.50
CA ALA A 583 -14.68 21.93 -0.59
C ALA A 583 -15.25 23.28 -1.04
N PRO A 584 -15.50 23.48 -2.35
CA PRO A 584 -16.20 24.65 -2.85
C PRO A 584 -17.71 24.56 -2.54
N ALA A 585 -18.28 25.64 -2.01
CA ALA A 585 -19.72 25.72 -1.75
C ALA A 585 -20.51 26.18 -2.99
N GLY A 586 -21.80 25.85 -3.05
CA GLY A 586 -22.68 26.25 -4.15
C GLY A 586 -23.07 27.74 -4.16
N ASP A 587 -22.45 28.61 -3.37
CA ASP A 587 -22.64 30.06 -3.47
C ASP A 587 -21.71 30.72 -4.51
N GLY A 588 -20.66 30.00 -4.95
CA GLY A 588 -19.70 30.45 -5.97
C GLY A 588 -18.59 31.35 -5.48
N ARG A 589 -18.46 31.53 -4.17
CA ARG A 589 -17.44 32.41 -3.58
C ARG A 589 -16.79 31.84 -2.34
N THR A 590 -17.45 30.87 -1.71
CA THR A 590 -17.00 30.21 -0.50
C THR A 590 -16.26 28.93 -0.85
N VAL A 591 -15.04 28.78 -0.33
CA VAL A 591 -14.23 27.56 -0.46
C VAL A 591 -13.58 27.26 0.88
N TYR A 592 -13.71 26.01 1.32
CA TYR A 592 -13.01 25.49 2.50
C TYR A 592 -11.82 24.64 2.08
N ALA A 593 -10.78 24.60 2.92
CA ALA A 593 -9.60 23.76 2.72
C ALA A 593 -9.14 23.14 4.04
N GLY A 594 -8.66 21.90 3.98
CA GLY A 594 -8.03 21.16 5.08
C GLY A 594 -6.58 20.78 4.73
N THR A 595 -5.71 20.68 5.74
CA THR A 595 -4.29 20.36 5.54
C THR A 595 -3.84 19.09 6.27
N ASP A 596 -2.71 18.55 5.82
CA ASP A 596 -2.04 17.39 6.43
C ASP A 596 -1.57 17.63 7.87
N ASP A 597 -1.32 18.88 8.23
CA ASP A 597 -0.99 19.32 9.57
C ASP A 597 -2.19 19.83 10.40
N GLY A 598 -3.40 19.47 9.99
CA GLY A 598 -4.59 19.59 10.82
C GLY A 598 -5.19 21.00 10.89
N ARG A 599 -4.92 21.87 9.91
CA ARG A 599 -5.55 23.18 9.82
C ARG A 599 -6.78 23.14 8.92
N VAL A 600 -7.78 23.94 9.28
CA VAL A 600 -9.00 24.15 8.48
C VAL A 600 -9.14 25.63 8.17
N TRP A 601 -9.42 25.95 6.91
CA TRP A 601 -9.48 27.31 6.40
C TRP A 601 -10.74 27.55 5.59
N VAL A 602 -11.14 28.82 5.49
CA VAL A 602 -12.21 29.27 4.59
C VAL A 602 -11.84 30.58 3.92
N THR A 603 -12.22 30.71 2.65
CA THR A 603 -12.39 31.99 1.98
C THR A 603 -13.87 32.18 1.64
N ARG A 604 -14.35 33.44 1.70
CA ARG A 604 -15.74 33.82 1.35
C ARG A 604 -15.80 34.75 0.13
N ASN A 605 -14.64 34.97 -0.50
CA ASN A 605 -14.41 35.95 -1.56
C ASN A 605 -13.39 35.46 -2.59
N LEU A 606 -13.45 34.16 -2.93
CA LEU A 606 -12.60 33.53 -3.96
C LEU A 606 -11.10 33.78 -3.78
N GLY A 607 -10.65 33.80 -2.53
CA GLY A 607 -9.23 33.86 -2.21
C GLY A 607 -8.65 35.24 -1.92
N ALA A 608 -9.44 36.32 -2.04
CA ALA A 608 -8.98 37.66 -1.67
C ALA A 608 -8.60 37.76 -0.18
N SER A 609 -9.25 36.97 0.68
CA SER A 609 -8.83 36.76 2.07
C SER A 609 -9.15 35.34 2.55
N TRP A 610 -8.33 34.81 3.44
CA TRP A 610 -8.49 33.51 4.08
C TRP A 610 -8.59 33.65 5.60
N THR A 611 -9.52 32.91 6.21
CA THR A 611 -9.70 32.83 7.66
C THR A 611 -9.36 31.42 8.11
N LYS A 612 -8.46 31.31 9.11
CA LYS A 612 -8.16 30.05 9.77
C LYS A 612 -9.29 29.74 10.76
N LEU A 613 -9.92 28.58 10.61
CA LEU A 613 -11.04 28.13 11.44
C LEU A 613 -10.60 27.19 12.56
N ALA A 614 -9.58 26.37 12.30
CA ALA A 614 -9.02 25.45 13.30
C ALA A 614 -7.53 25.21 13.06
N GLU A 615 -6.81 24.85 14.13
CA GLU A 615 -5.45 24.34 14.14
C GLU A 615 -5.21 23.42 15.33
N GLY A 616 -4.13 22.63 15.29
CA GLY A 616 -3.82 21.65 16.33
C GLY A 616 -4.71 20.40 16.31
N LEU A 617 -5.49 20.22 15.25
CA LEU A 617 -6.23 19.00 15.01
C LEU A 617 -5.31 17.92 14.39
N PRO A 618 -5.73 16.65 14.41
CA PRO A 618 -5.12 15.62 13.58
C PRO A 618 -5.31 15.92 12.08
N TRP A 619 -4.54 15.22 11.25
CA TRP A 619 -4.58 15.32 9.78
C TRP A 619 -6.01 15.39 9.27
N VAL A 620 -6.35 16.43 8.49
CA VAL A 620 -7.68 16.58 7.92
C VAL A 620 -7.83 15.62 6.75
N THR A 621 -8.72 14.63 6.88
CA THR A 621 -8.96 13.64 5.83
C THR A 621 -9.97 14.12 4.80
N ARG A 622 -11.02 14.82 5.25
CA ARG A 622 -12.02 15.42 4.36
C ARG A 622 -12.58 16.70 4.97
N VAL A 623 -12.85 17.69 4.11
CA VAL A 623 -13.74 18.82 4.39
C VAL A 623 -14.93 18.70 3.44
N VAL A 624 -16.13 18.87 3.95
CA VAL A 624 -17.37 18.78 3.16
C VAL A 624 -18.26 19.95 3.51
N VAL A 625 -18.76 20.66 2.51
CA VAL A 625 -19.69 21.77 2.69
C VAL A 625 -21.03 21.43 2.04
N ASP A 626 -22.14 21.77 2.69
CA ASP A 626 -23.47 21.65 2.11
C ASP A 626 -23.55 22.57 0.87
N PRO A 627 -23.79 22.02 -0.34
CA PRO A 627 -23.85 22.84 -1.54
C PRO A 627 -24.93 23.92 -1.49
N ALA A 628 -25.98 23.73 -0.69
CA ALA A 628 -27.09 24.69 -0.56
C ALA A 628 -26.92 25.65 0.64
N ASP A 629 -25.97 25.40 1.54
CA ASP A 629 -25.78 26.16 2.77
C ASP A 629 -24.28 26.30 3.08
N PRO A 630 -23.62 27.38 2.63
CA PRO A 630 -22.17 27.55 2.79
C PRO A 630 -21.72 27.69 4.26
N ASP A 631 -22.64 27.85 5.21
CA ASP A 631 -22.34 27.88 6.65
C ASP A 631 -22.44 26.50 7.31
N ARG A 632 -22.98 25.49 6.63
CA ARG A 632 -22.96 24.10 7.08
C ARG A 632 -21.77 23.36 6.50
N VAL A 633 -20.78 23.09 7.36
CA VAL A 633 -19.52 22.45 6.98
C VAL A 633 -19.18 21.34 7.98
N TYR A 634 -18.57 20.29 7.47
CA TYR A 634 -18.12 19.13 8.23
C TYR A 634 -16.65 18.86 7.94
N THR A 635 -15.96 18.27 8.90
CA THR A 635 -14.59 17.78 8.74
C THR A 635 -14.45 16.39 9.32
N THR A 636 -13.60 15.60 8.69
CA THR A 636 -13.12 14.33 9.23
C THR A 636 -11.61 14.42 9.45
N HIS A 637 -11.15 13.74 10.49
CA HIS A 637 -9.75 13.70 10.87
C HIS A 637 -9.31 12.28 11.17
N SER A 638 -8.04 11.98 10.94
CA SER A 638 -7.48 10.69 11.30
C SER A 638 -6.40 10.87 12.36
N ALA A 639 -6.60 10.21 13.51
CA ALA A 639 -5.69 10.18 14.65
C ALA A 639 -5.52 8.76 15.20
N TYR A 640 -6.02 7.77 14.47
CA TYR A 640 -6.19 6.39 14.89
C TYR A 640 -4.93 5.72 15.45
N ARG A 641 -3.76 6.15 14.96
CA ARG A 641 -2.45 5.61 15.34
C ARG A 641 -1.71 6.48 16.35
N ALA A 642 -2.34 7.54 16.82
CA ALA A 642 -1.94 8.29 18.00
C ALA A 642 -2.44 7.63 19.29
N GLY A 643 -3.04 6.44 19.21
CA GLY A 643 -3.73 5.84 20.34
C GLY A 643 -4.98 6.58 20.82
N SER A 644 -5.41 7.59 20.07
CA SER A 644 -6.82 7.93 20.00
C SER A 644 -7.49 6.90 19.11
N GLY A 645 -8.22 5.96 19.72
CA GLY A 645 -9.18 5.15 18.99
C GLY A 645 -10.28 6.02 18.39
N ILE A 646 -10.56 7.19 18.96
CA ILE A 646 -11.80 7.94 18.73
C ILE A 646 -11.96 8.34 17.26
N ALA A 647 -13.11 8.02 16.67
CA ALA A 647 -13.50 8.59 15.39
C ALA A 647 -13.57 10.12 15.50
N HIS A 648 -13.24 10.84 14.44
CA HIS A 648 -13.25 12.31 14.45
C HIS A 648 -14.07 12.85 13.29
N VAL A 649 -15.35 13.08 13.54
CA VAL A 649 -16.26 13.80 12.64
C VAL A 649 -16.73 15.04 13.38
N TYR A 650 -16.46 16.22 12.83
CA TYR A 650 -16.94 17.48 13.39
C TYR A 650 -17.88 18.16 12.41
N GLY A 651 -18.84 18.91 12.93
CA GLY A 651 -19.76 19.71 12.14
C GLY A 651 -19.94 21.11 12.69
N SER A 652 -20.23 22.03 11.79
CA SER A 652 -20.55 23.42 12.08
C SER A 652 -21.76 23.86 11.25
N THR A 653 -22.54 24.80 11.80
CA THR A 653 -23.69 25.42 11.11
C THR A 653 -23.56 26.94 11.01
N ASP A 654 -22.40 27.49 11.38
CA ASP A 654 -22.12 28.92 11.39
C ASP A 654 -20.81 29.27 10.66
N GLY A 655 -20.46 28.43 9.67
CA GLY A 655 -19.31 28.65 8.80
C GLY A 655 -17.97 28.23 9.40
N GLY A 656 -17.99 27.31 10.37
CA GLY A 656 -16.79 26.81 11.06
C GLY A 656 -16.32 27.71 12.20
N ARG A 657 -17.16 28.62 12.71
CA ARG A 657 -16.82 29.44 13.89
C ARG A 657 -16.93 28.61 15.16
N HIS A 658 -17.92 27.72 15.23
CA HIS A 658 -18.06 26.72 16.28
C HIS A 658 -18.18 25.33 15.67
N TRP A 659 -17.44 24.38 16.26
CA TRP A 659 -17.43 22.98 15.87
C TRP A 659 -18.06 22.11 16.95
N HIS A 660 -18.84 21.13 16.53
CA HIS A 660 -19.45 20.13 17.38
C HIS A 660 -18.95 18.75 16.99
N ASP A 661 -18.62 17.93 17.98
CA ASP A 661 -18.29 16.52 17.78
C ASP A 661 -19.56 15.74 17.37
N LEU A 662 -19.49 15.10 16.21
CA LEU A 662 -20.52 14.28 15.59
C LEU A 662 -20.15 12.79 15.54
N SER A 663 -19.00 12.39 16.07
CA SER A 663 -18.50 11.01 16.02
C SER A 663 -19.44 10.04 16.71
N GLY A 664 -19.95 10.41 17.88
CA GLY A 664 -20.98 9.64 18.58
C GLY A 664 -20.57 8.19 18.87
N ASN A 665 -21.28 7.24 18.27
CA ASN A 665 -21.05 5.80 18.40
C ASN A 665 -20.29 5.18 17.22
N LEU A 666 -19.62 5.97 16.37
CA LEU A 666 -18.73 5.41 15.35
C LEU A 666 -17.67 4.53 15.99
N PRO A 667 -17.24 3.45 15.31
CA PRO A 667 -16.10 2.66 15.77
C PRO A 667 -14.85 3.50 15.85
N ASP A 668 -13.97 3.09 16.74
CA ASP A 668 -12.70 3.71 17.03
C ASP A 668 -11.67 3.46 15.91
N ALA A 669 -11.92 4.02 14.72
CA ALA A 669 -11.13 3.85 13.50
C ALA A 669 -11.02 5.16 12.69
N PRO A 670 -10.05 5.28 11.74
CA PRO A 670 -9.97 6.41 10.83
C PRO A 670 -11.27 6.58 10.07
N VAL A 671 -11.70 7.84 9.97
CA VAL A 671 -12.72 8.27 9.01
C VAL A 671 -11.99 8.86 7.81
N ASN A 672 -12.09 8.19 6.68
CA ASN A 672 -11.31 8.50 5.47
C ASN A 672 -12.06 9.50 4.59
N ASP A 673 -13.39 9.38 4.52
CA ASP A 673 -14.24 10.22 3.69
C ASP A 673 -15.63 10.43 4.32
N LEU A 674 -16.31 11.49 3.89
CA LEU A 674 -17.64 11.88 4.33
C LEU A 674 -18.42 12.49 3.15
N VAL A 675 -19.68 12.09 2.99
CA VAL A 675 -20.58 12.65 1.96
C VAL A 675 -21.92 13.06 2.57
N ILE A 676 -22.43 14.21 2.14
CA ILE A 676 -23.78 14.69 2.47
C ILE A 676 -24.76 14.15 1.43
N GLY A 677 -25.63 13.24 1.85
CA GLY A 677 -26.72 12.72 1.05
C GLY A 677 -28.00 13.55 1.07
N ARG A 678 -29.03 13.05 0.37
CA ARG A 678 -30.37 13.65 0.40
C ARG A 678 -30.90 13.75 1.83
N GLY A 679 -31.63 14.83 2.11
CA GLY A 679 -32.18 15.06 3.45
C GLY A 679 -31.13 15.36 4.53
N LYS A 680 -29.89 15.72 4.14
CA LYS A 680 -28.76 15.98 5.05
C LYS A 680 -28.33 14.73 5.84
N VAL A 681 -28.60 13.55 5.30
CA VAL A 681 -28.04 12.28 5.78
C VAL A 681 -26.52 12.33 5.59
N LEU A 682 -25.76 11.89 6.60
CA LEU A 682 -24.32 11.77 6.47
C LEU A 682 -23.94 10.31 6.21
N TYR A 683 -23.00 10.12 5.29
CA TYR A 683 -22.34 8.84 5.01
C TYR A 683 -20.85 8.98 5.28
N ALA A 684 -20.26 8.02 5.98
CA ALA A 684 -18.84 8.04 6.33
C ALA A 684 -18.15 6.76 5.86
N GLY A 685 -17.07 6.91 5.10
CA GLY A 685 -16.13 5.84 4.76
C GLY A 685 -15.05 5.72 5.83
N THR A 686 -14.79 4.52 6.31
CA THR A 686 -13.82 4.27 7.39
C THR A 686 -12.99 3.01 7.12
N ASP A 687 -11.94 2.79 7.91
CA ASP A 687 -11.20 1.52 7.88
C ASP A 687 -12.07 0.29 8.27
N GLN A 688 -13.29 0.49 8.80
CA GLN A 688 -14.23 -0.57 9.21
C GLN A 688 -15.48 -0.66 8.30
N GLY A 689 -15.44 -0.04 7.12
CA GLY A 689 -16.54 -0.02 6.16
C GLY A 689 -17.30 1.32 6.14
N VAL A 690 -18.52 1.29 5.61
CA VAL A 690 -19.36 2.49 5.43
C VAL A 690 -20.43 2.60 6.52
N PHE A 691 -20.62 3.81 7.04
CA PHE A 691 -21.60 4.13 8.08
C PHE A 691 -22.56 5.22 7.60
N ILE A 692 -23.78 5.20 8.13
CA ILE A 692 -24.83 6.17 7.84
C ILE A 692 -25.36 6.80 9.12
N SER A 693 -25.54 8.11 9.13
CA SER A 693 -26.23 8.86 10.17
C SER A 693 -27.43 9.60 9.58
N PRO A 694 -28.66 9.06 9.70
CA PRO A 694 -29.87 9.68 9.17
C PRO A 694 -30.20 11.05 9.77
N SER A 695 -29.74 11.32 11.00
CA SER A 695 -30.05 12.53 11.77
C SER A 695 -28.96 13.61 11.70
N GLY A 696 -28.02 13.52 10.75
CA GLY A 696 -26.98 14.56 10.58
C GLY A 696 -25.87 14.58 11.64
N GLY A 697 -25.62 13.46 12.32
CA GLY A 697 -24.47 13.21 13.20
C GLY A 697 -24.84 12.50 14.51
N ARG A 698 -23.83 12.10 15.29
CA ARG A 698 -23.87 11.51 16.66
C ARG A 698 -24.51 10.14 16.82
N GLN A 699 -25.35 9.68 15.89
CA GLN A 699 -25.87 8.32 15.88
C GLN A 699 -25.69 7.69 14.49
N TRP A 700 -24.87 6.65 14.46
CA TRP A 700 -24.42 5.96 13.27
C TRP A 700 -24.87 4.52 13.26
N PHE A 701 -25.13 4.05 12.05
CA PHE A 701 -25.52 2.69 11.70
C PHE A 701 -24.54 2.18 10.66
N ARG A 702 -24.26 0.87 10.63
CA ARG A 702 -23.57 0.28 9.49
C ARG A 702 -24.44 0.43 8.25
N LEU A 703 -23.86 0.88 7.14
CA LEU A 703 -24.57 0.94 5.88
C LEU A 703 -24.45 -0.42 5.17
N GLY A 704 -25.59 -1.08 5.01
CA GLY A 704 -25.77 -2.27 4.20
C GLY A 704 -25.10 -3.54 4.70
N ARG A 705 -25.27 -4.61 3.92
CA ARG A 705 -24.69 -5.95 4.17
C ARG A 705 -23.92 -6.45 2.95
N GLY A 706 -23.03 -7.42 3.14
CA GLY A 706 -22.36 -8.16 2.06
C GLY A 706 -21.05 -7.56 1.55
N MET A 707 -20.62 -6.42 2.12
CA MET A 707 -19.24 -5.94 1.99
C MET A 707 -18.38 -6.60 3.08
N PRO A 708 -17.17 -7.11 2.76
CA PRO A 708 -16.22 -7.60 3.76
C PRO A 708 -15.80 -6.51 4.75
N ALA A 709 -15.18 -6.89 5.86
CA ALA A 709 -14.53 -5.98 6.81
C ALA A 709 -13.23 -5.43 6.21
N VAL A 710 -13.39 -4.60 5.18
CA VAL A 710 -12.32 -3.99 4.37
C VAL A 710 -12.34 -2.47 4.58
N PRO A 711 -11.17 -1.82 4.61
CA PRO A 711 -11.09 -0.37 4.60
C PRO A 711 -11.78 0.24 3.38
N VAL A 712 -12.54 1.30 3.62
CA VAL A 712 -13.16 2.14 2.59
C VAL A 712 -12.49 3.49 2.63
N ASP A 713 -11.84 3.84 1.54
CA ASP A 713 -11.02 5.03 1.45
C ASP A 713 -11.78 6.24 0.92
N ASP A 714 -12.78 5.99 0.07
CA ASP A 714 -13.54 7.02 -0.59
C ASP A 714 -14.94 6.50 -0.93
N ILE A 715 -15.94 7.37 -0.84
CA ILE A 715 -17.33 7.07 -1.18
C ILE A 715 -17.91 8.17 -2.06
N GLU A 716 -18.63 7.76 -3.10
CA GLU A 716 -19.29 8.68 -4.01
C GLU A 716 -20.80 8.47 -4.01
N TYR A 717 -21.57 9.55 -4.01
CA TYR A 717 -23.03 9.52 -3.90
C TYR A 717 -23.70 10.23 -5.07
N ASP A 718 -24.54 9.48 -5.78
CA ASP A 718 -25.43 9.99 -6.80
C ASP A 718 -26.86 10.05 -6.24
N ALA A 719 -27.26 11.27 -5.89
CA ALA A 719 -28.58 11.57 -5.37
C ALA A 719 -29.72 11.30 -6.36
N GLY A 720 -29.46 11.44 -7.67
CA GLY A 720 -30.46 11.28 -8.73
C GLY A 720 -30.85 9.80 -8.92
N HIS A 721 -29.87 8.91 -8.84
CA HIS A 721 -30.07 7.47 -8.99
C HIS A 721 -30.17 6.70 -7.67
N HIS A 722 -30.16 7.40 -6.52
CA HIS A 722 -30.14 6.79 -5.19
C HIS A 722 -28.99 5.77 -5.05
N ARG A 723 -27.81 6.15 -5.51
CA ARG A 723 -26.69 5.23 -5.72
C ARG A 723 -25.48 5.69 -4.92
N MET A 724 -24.81 4.73 -4.29
CA MET A 724 -23.52 4.95 -3.65
C MET A 724 -22.50 3.96 -4.19
N VAL A 725 -21.29 4.45 -4.47
CA VAL A 725 -20.12 3.64 -4.82
C VAL A 725 -19.05 3.84 -3.74
N ALA A 726 -18.42 2.75 -3.31
CA ALA A 726 -17.34 2.76 -2.33
C ALA A 726 -16.07 2.16 -2.93
N ALA A 727 -14.95 2.88 -2.82
CA ALA A 727 -13.62 2.39 -3.13
C ALA A 727 -13.04 1.64 -1.92
N THR A 728 -12.84 0.33 -2.07
CA THR A 728 -12.25 -0.49 -1.00
C THR A 728 -10.77 -0.76 -1.24
N PHE A 729 -10.01 -0.80 -0.16
CA PHE A 729 -8.59 -1.12 -0.23
C PHE A 729 -8.35 -2.63 -0.17
N GLY A 730 -8.59 -3.33 -1.27
CA GLY A 730 -8.29 -4.76 -1.41
C GLY A 730 -9.47 -5.64 -1.82
N ARG A 731 -10.63 -5.05 -2.16
CA ARG A 731 -11.82 -5.77 -2.65
C ARG A 731 -12.52 -5.06 -3.82
N GLY A 732 -11.88 -4.09 -4.46
CA GLY A 732 -12.44 -3.32 -5.58
C GLY A 732 -13.56 -2.36 -5.18
N PHE A 733 -14.34 -1.91 -6.14
CA PHE A 733 -15.52 -1.09 -5.94
C PHE A 733 -16.71 -1.92 -5.45
N TYR A 734 -17.51 -1.32 -4.58
CA TYR A 734 -18.83 -1.82 -4.24
C TYR A 734 -19.89 -0.76 -4.50
N GLU A 735 -21.07 -1.20 -4.89
CA GLU A 735 -22.22 -0.34 -5.13
C GLU A 735 -23.40 -0.74 -4.24
N LEU A 736 -24.16 0.25 -3.78
CA LEU A 736 -25.38 0.07 -3.03
C LEU A 736 -26.44 1.09 -3.48
N THR A 737 -27.68 0.62 -3.62
CA THR A 737 -28.84 1.50 -3.75
C THR A 737 -29.26 2.00 -2.37
N THR A 738 -29.19 3.32 -2.18
CA THR A 738 -29.63 4.01 -0.96
C THR A 738 -31.16 4.09 -0.88
N GLY A 739 -31.70 4.07 0.34
CA GLY A 739 -33.15 4.10 0.60
C GLY A 739 -33.79 5.47 0.51
#